data_AF-A0A357IR82-F1
#
_entry.id   AF-A0A357IR82-F1
#
_cell.length_a   1.000
_cell.length_b   1.000
_cell.length_c   1.000
_cell.angle_alpha   90.00
_cell.angle_beta   90.00
_cell.angle_gamma   90.00
#
_symmetry.space_group_name_H-M   'P 1'
#
loop_
_entity.id
_entity.type
_entity.pdbx_description
1 polymer ?
#
loop_
_entity_poly.entity_id
_entity_poly.type
_entity_poly.pdbx_seq_one_letter_code
_entity_poly.pdbx_strand_id
1 'polypeptide(L)'
;MKKGGLAFLLLFPFAISLLGVVTSSGGFQRIEKDLIGIEWDYAPQVGFKIQGEKVKLIAHGIYDKTCALAYGNDLVWTLQNEDPNDEEVHATLEKSTKVNDEGNFDYYLLALSEGDVTLTVANAKGTLSKSMTGIIYKDFAVTVAPKVSPSQSNIDPSLYYGEFDWGSQGQKRKAEIDYSFSVFPSSSLNESASLELASCSDNLEVDLAGGKVKVKNVVEDVEEASFVLSFKGKKRATSFRLVKNGINVYTYSDLLKCTNQSEDGEIVCLRRSFESLSRYAEKDEKGNPLFEGGQPKQAKDNVALFGNFQGYSSSGSPLYSFASEVYSHPTTMDTSYLDQWNEFASGDPLYADSVLSKEVYAGLRVQKDFYGNGYTISFHNLAYPYGTTTILQEDGTAASIPTLTKENLFRGPLLTYCLGDPTRFPLIGLYGEDNAGIYVDGDGILINDLVAKNADYGDSFTFLKYCGTVVDLHGDGITLANCQLSSGKNVVRAFSCKDAAIVNCLLSNALNFCLDLGSDSLEPLQAEKKGSYLDLDGAVHNVSYADWMASSKGQDVLNGYLGTLSSVSSGDTESTKKAEKAIESIASSTEREDWKRDYQTTVTLKDSYLYKTGVSCVGFENSFHGPFLYNASPTQIGSLLEMLSIPIDGEGHSLIPFIPKGMALQMKPSLLKVEGKTDFYDDKKVSDIVLEGILQQDFTGIISILPDDLKDKLSTLKKSLGIDAIFPLKEALSELVVSKGFQNAESGTVSMPFSYYGGGINNSALELSRWDNFLPYAGEAKEDLVHYYLYRNSDGQERYWNFLYRIVTMVTGFDDFRFGFYDGSGSHVGLSPNVEDLKKNAQQGGVAP
;
A
#
# COMPACT_ATOMS: atom_id res chain seq x y z
N MET A 1 -42.96 -27.87 22.52
CA MET A 1 -41.96 -27.09 21.74
C MET A 1 -40.80 -28.02 21.40
N LYS A 2 -40.48 -28.19 20.11
CA LYS A 2 -39.39 -29.08 19.67
C LYS A 2 -38.06 -28.54 20.19
N LYS A 3 -37.15 -29.41 20.65
CA LYS A 3 -35.83 -29.06 21.22
C LYS A 3 -35.02 -28.06 20.37
N GLY A 4 -35.20 -28.04 19.05
CA GLY A 4 -34.54 -27.07 18.14
C GLY A 4 -35.02 -25.61 18.26
N GLY A 5 -36.24 -25.34 18.75
CA GLY A 5 -36.74 -23.96 18.90
C GLY A 5 -36.19 -23.23 20.13
N LEU A 6 -35.84 -23.97 21.19
CA LEU A 6 -35.22 -23.41 22.40
C LEU A 6 -33.73 -23.13 22.16
N ALA A 7 -33.06 -23.99 21.39
CA ALA A 7 -31.71 -23.77 20.89
C ALA A 7 -31.65 -22.47 20.07
N PHE A 8 -32.57 -22.26 19.11
CA PHE A 8 -32.64 -21.04 18.30
C PHE A 8 -32.94 -19.77 19.11
N LEU A 9 -33.73 -19.86 20.19
CA LEU A 9 -34.04 -18.74 21.09
C LEU A 9 -32.87 -18.38 22.04
N LEU A 10 -32.03 -19.35 22.40
CA LEU A 10 -30.79 -19.15 23.16
C LEU A 10 -29.61 -18.73 22.28
N LEU A 11 -29.56 -19.24 21.04
CA LEU A 11 -28.67 -18.82 19.97
C LEU A 11 -29.04 -17.44 19.42
N PHE A 12 -30.28 -16.98 19.58
CA PHE A 12 -30.81 -15.76 18.99
C PHE A 12 -29.91 -14.52 19.09
N PRO A 13 -29.27 -14.21 20.23
CA PRO A 13 -28.36 -13.07 20.31
C PRO A 13 -27.06 -13.29 19.55
N PHE A 14 -26.52 -14.50 19.57
CA PHE A 14 -25.30 -14.89 18.85
C PHE A 14 -25.52 -15.09 17.35
N ALA A 15 -26.70 -15.58 17.00
CA ALA A 15 -27.23 -15.60 15.66
C ALA A 15 -27.34 -14.15 15.20
N ILE A 16 -28.06 -13.24 15.88
CA ILE A 16 -28.11 -11.79 15.57
C ILE A 16 -26.74 -11.11 15.53
N SER A 17 -25.76 -11.56 16.31
CA SER A 17 -24.37 -11.07 16.23
C SER A 17 -23.62 -11.50 15.00
N LEU A 18 -23.94 -12.70 14.52
CA LEU A 18 -23.53 -13.26 13.24
C LEU A 18 -24.46 -12.80 12.09
N LEU A 19 -25.64 -12.24 12.36
CA LEU A 19 -26.76 -12.08 11.38
C LEU A 19 -27.23 -10.66 11.16
N GLY A 20 -26.66 -9.71 11.85
CA GLY A 20 -26.87 -8.33 11.50
C GLY A 20 -26.24 -8.06 10.14
N VAL A 21 -26.88 -8.37 9.02
CA VAL A 21 -26.58 -7.78 7.71
C VAL A 21 -27.87 -7.81 6.87
N VAL A 22 -28.45 -6.64 6.64
CA VAL A 22 -29.00 -6.34 5.31
C VAL A 22 -27.79 -5.91 4.50
N THR A 23 -27.65 -6.48 3.30
CA THR A 23 -26.66 -6.10 2.28
C THR A 23 -26.32 -4.62 2.42
N SER A 24 -25.06 -4.27 2.71
CA SER A 24 -24.63 -2.90 2.52
C SER A 24 -24.95 -2.57 1.07
N SER A 25 -25.89 -1.67 0.84
CA SER A 25 -25.79 -0.78 -0.32
C SER A 25 -24.42 -0.17 -0.16
N GLY A 26 -23.45 -0.70 -0.92
CA GLY A 26 -22.12 -0.12 -1.04
C GLY A 26 -22.32 1.25 -1.63
N GLY A 27 -22.63 2.23 -0.77
CA GLY A 27 -22.37 3.62 -1.03
C GLY A 27 -20.86 3.73 -1.04
N PHE A 28 -20.25 3.43 -2.19
CA PHE A 28 -18.88 3.84 -2.42
C PHE A 28 -18.89 5.35 -2.27
N GLN A 29 -18.31 5.84 -1.18
CA GLN A 29 -18.00 7.25 -1.11
C GLN A 29 -17.03 7.50 -2.24
N ARG A 30 -17.51 8.10 -3.33
CA ARG A 30 -16.64 8.65 -4.37
C ARG A 30 -15.87 9.77 -3.69
N ILE A 31 -14.65 9.48 -3.27
CA ILE A 31 -13.76 10.47 -2.66
C ILE A 31 -13.30 11.43 -3.77
N GLU A 32 -13.24 12.72 -3.45
CA GLU A 32 -12.65 13.71 -4.36
C GLU A 32 -11.25 13.24 -4.81
N LYS A 33 -11.02 13.22 -6.12
CA LYS A 33 -9.86 12.53 -6.71
C LYS A 33 -8.66 13.45 -6.90
N ASP A 34 -7.47 12.95 -6.60
CA ASP A 34 -6.23 13.59 -7.05
C ASP A 34 -5.89 13.21 -8.50
N LEU A 35 -5.06 14.03 -9.15
CA LEU A 35 -4.44 13.64 -10.41
C LEU A 35 -3.59 12.37 -10.20
N ILE A 36 -3.59 11.50 -11.21
CA ILE A 36 -2.84 10.22 -11.22
C ILE A 36 -1.63 10.27 -12.17
N GLY A 37 -1.37 11.43 -12.76
CA GLY A 37 -0.25 11.72 -13.64
C GLY A 37 -0.43 13.05 -14.38
N ILE A 38 0.63 13.47 -15.06
CA ILE A 38 0.62 14.63 -15.96
C ILE A 38 1.08 14.17 -17.35
N GLU A 39 0.29 14.50 -18.35
CA GLU A 39 0.57 14.25 -19.76
C GLU A 39 1.04 15.54 -20.46
N TRP A 40 2.13 15.42 -21.22
CA TRP A 40 2.65 16.46 -22.11
C TRP A 40 3.46 15.81 -23.23
N ASP A 41 3.83 16.60 -24.25
CA ASP A 41 4.60 16.14 -25.42
C ASP A 41 5.97 16.83 -25.53
N TYR A 42 6.49 17.35 -24.42
CA TYR A 42 7.81 17.99 -24.41
C TYR A 42 8.95 16.98 -24.38
N ALA A 43 9.92 17.19 -25.26
CA ALA A 43 11.21 16.51 -25.20
C ALA A 43 11.98 16.89 -23.91
N PRO A 44 12.98 16.10 -23.49
CA PRO A 44 13.77 16.39 -22.27
C PRO A 44 14.50 17.73 -22.35
N GLN A 45 14.92 18.09 -23.57
CA GLN A 45 15.55 19.38 -23.87
C GLN A 45 14.79 20.04 -25.02
N VAL A 46 14.35 21.28 -24.81
CA VAL A 46 13.59 22.06 -25.80
C VAL A 46 14.25 23.41 -26.00
N GLY A 47 14.53 23.77 -27.26
CA GLY A 47 15.08 25.09 -27.60
C GLY A 47 14.00 26.17 -27.68
N PHE A 48 14.18 27.29 -26.98
CA PHE A 48 13.33 28.47 -27.08
C PHE A 48 14.12 29.67 -27.64
N LYS A 49 13.70 30.17 -28.81
CA LYS A 49 14.39 31.28 -29.49
C LYS A 49 14.04 32.64 -28.89
N ILE A 50 15.04 33.49 -28.69
CA ILE A 50 14.85 34.89 -28.31
C ILE A 50 14.32 35.67 -29.53
N GLN A 51 13.00 35.85 -29.59
CA GLN A 51 12.33 36.59 -30.66
C GLN A 51 11.17 37.48 -30.19
N GLY A 52 10.99 37.64 -28.88
CA GLY A 52 9.96 38.51 -28.27
C GLY A 52 8.54 37.96 -28.30
N GLU A 53 8.31 36.80 -28.93
CA GLU A 53 7.03 36.09 -28.93
C GLU A 53 6.91 35.17 -27.71
N LYS A 54 5.67 35.05 -27.21
CA LYS A 54 5.32 34.16 -26.11
C LYS A 54 4.98 32.76 -26.64
N VAL A 55 5.54 31.73 -26.01
CA VAL A 55 5.26 30.32 -26.35
C VAL A 55 4.31 29.74 -25.32
N LYS A 56 3.15 29.21 -25.75
CA LYS A 56 2.19 28.56 -24.85
C LYS A 56 2.75 27.24 -24.34
N LEU A 57 2.67 27.02 -23.02
CA LEU A 57 3.01 25.75 -22.38
C LEU A 57 1.76 24.88 -22.25
N ILE A 58 1.86 23.59 -22.61
CA ILE A 58 0.72 22.66 -22.70
C ILE A 58 1.00 21.41 -21.86
N ALA A 59 0.12 21.14 -20.90
CA ALA A 59 0.10 19.91 -20.13
C ALA A 59 -1.33 19.61 -19.70
N HIS A 60 -1.65 18.32 -19.54
CA HIS A 60 -2.97 17.84 -19.16
C HIS A 60 -2.87 16.94 -17.92
N GLY A 61 -3.78 17.15 -16.97
CA GLY A 61 -3.91 16.27 -15.81
C GLY A 61 -4.55 14.95 -16.23
N ILE A 62 -3.94 13.83 -15.83
CA ILE A 62 -4.54 12.51 -16.01
C ILE A 62 -5.40 12.24 -14.77
N TYR A 63 -6.67 11.94 -14.98
CA TYR A 63 -7.61 11.50 -13.95
C TYR A 63 -8.82 10.82 -14.60
N ASP A 64 -9.58 10.07 -13.80
CA ASP A 64 -10.88 9.57 -14.24
C ASP A 64 -11.91 10.70 -14.25
N LYS A 65 -12.38 11.04 -15.47
CA LYS A 65 -13.36 12.10 -15.72
C LYS A 65 -14.75 11.82 -15.16
N THR A 66 -15.04 10.61 -14.67
CA THR A 66 -16.33 10.30 -14.05
C THR A 66 -16.46 10.78 -12.59
N CYS A 67 -15.38 11.33 -12.02
CA CYS A 67 -15.34 11.81 -10.64
C CYS A 67 -14.88 13.27 -10.53
N ALA A 68 -15.27 13.93 -9.44
CA ALA A 68 -14.82 15.28 -9.12
C ALA A 68 -13.35 15.26 -8.67
N LEU A 69 -12.56 16.22 -9.15
CA LEU A 69 -11.19 16.44 -8.69
C LEU A 69 -11.20 17.12 -7.32
N ALA A 70 -10.33 16.68 -6.44
CA ALA A 70 -10.07 17.35 -5.17
C ALA A 70 -9.44 18.73 -5.40
N TYR A 71 -9.70 19.65 -4.48
CA TYR A 71 -9.09 20.98 -4.49
C TYR A 71 -7.56 20.89 -4.57
N GLY A 72 -6.90 21.76 -5.35
CA GLY A 72 -5.44 21.80 -5.48
C GLY A 72 -4.85 20.93 -6.61
N ASN A 73 -5.69 20.39 -7.49
CA ASN A 73 -5.25 19.64 -8.67
C ASN A 73 -5.00 20.50 -9.92
N ASP A 74 -5.12 21.83 -9.81
CA ASP A 74 -4.77 22.74 -10.89
C ASP A 74 -3.30 22.60 -11.29
N LEU A 75 -3.02 22.63 -12.59
CA LEU A 75 -1.64 22.58 -13.07
C LEU A 75 -0.96 23.96 -12.94
N VAL A 76 0.20 23.97 -12.29
CA VAL A 76 1.02 25.16 -12.03
C VAL A 76 2.39 24.96 -12.66
N TRP A 77 2.79 25.93 -13.48
CA TRP A 77 4.12 25.97 -14.09
C TRP A 77 5.05 26.88 -13.28
N THR A 78 6.28 26.40 -13.11
CA THR A 78 7.38 27.13 -12.47
C THR A 78 8.62 27.09 -13.35
N LEU A 79 9.49 28.09 -13.14
CA LEU A 79 10.72 28.30 -13.90
C LEU A 79 11.83 28.64 -12.92
N GLN A 80 12.97 28.00 -13.08
CA GLN A 80 14.22 28.30 -12.39
C GLN A 80 15.40 28.18 -13.36
N ASN A 81 16.50 28.87 -13.08
CA ASN A 81 17.73 28.66 -13.82
C ASN A 81 18.28 27.25 -13.53
N GLU A 82 18.88 26.61 -14.54
CA GLU A 82 19.46 25.26 -14.37
C GLU A 82 20.66 25.30 -13.40
N ASP A 83 21.48 26.36 -13.46
CA ASP A 83 22.48 26.67 -12.44
C ASP A 83 21.83 27.55 -11.34
N PRO A 84 21.68 27.06 -10.09
CA PRO A 84 21.11 27.85 -9.01
C PRO A 84 21.92 29.10 -8.63
N ASN A 85 23.19 29.18 -9.04
CA ASN A 85 24.06 30.33 -8.79
C ASN A 85 23.98 31.39 -9.91
N ASP A 86 23.27 31.11 -11.00
CA ASP A 86 23.06 32.07 -12.07
C ASP A 86 21.94 33.04 -11.69
N GLU A 87 22.28 34.32 -11.56
CA GLU A 87 21.34 35.39 -11.23
C GLU A 87 20.72 36.05 -12.49
N GLU A 88 21.17 35.71 -13.70
CA GLU A 88 20.64 36.27 -14.94
C GLU A 88 19.24 35.70 -15.25
N VAL A 89 18.30 36.58 -15.60
CA VAL A 89 16.93 36.16 -15.94
C VAL A 89 16.84 35.81 -17.43
N HIS A 90 16.97 34.52 -17.74
CA HIS A 90 16.94 34.02 -19.12
C HIS A 90 15.53 33.94 -19.72
N ALA A 91 14.51 33.72 -18.90
CA ALA A 91 13.12 33.64 -19.33
C ALA A 91 12.16 34.05 -18.20
N THR A 92 10.91 34.33 -18.57
CA THR A 92 9.81 34.59 -17.61
C THR A 92 8.56 33.82 -18.00
N LEU A 93 7.76 33.44 -17.01
CA LEU A 93 6.43 32.86 -17.20
C LEU A 93 5.33 33.90 -17.02
N GLU A 94 4.33 33.87 -17.89
CA GLU A 94 3.11 34.65 -17.79
C GLU A 94 1.90 33.73 -17.68
N LYS A 95 1.10 33.91 -16.62
CA LYS A 95 -0.15 33.18 -16.39
C LYS A 95 -1.34 33.94 -16.99
N SER A 96 -2.19 33.25 -17.72
CA SER A 96 -3.45 33.79 -18.25
C SER A 96 -4.38 34.25 -17.11
N THR A 97 -5.18 35.28 -17.36
CA THR A 97 -6.23 35.74 -16.43
C THR A 97 -7.54 34.96 -16.57
N LYS A 98 -7.64 34.11 -17.60
CA LYS A 98 -8.83 33.28 -17.86
C LYS A 98 -8.47 31.80 -17.77
N VAL A 99 -9.42 31.05 -17.22
CA VAL A 99 -9.41 29.60 -17.19
C VAL A 99 -9.81 29.07 -18.58
N ASN A 100 -9.13 28.02 -19.04
CA ASN A 100 -9.42 27.34 -20.30
C ASN A 100 -10.58 26.33 -20.15
N ASP A 101 -10.95 25.67 -21.24
CA ASP A 101 -12.08 24.72 -21.28
C ASP A 101 -11.87 23.48 -20.39
N GLU A 102 -10.64 23.25 -19.91
CA GLU A 102 -10.27 22.15 -19.00
C GLU A 102 -10.22 22.57 -17.53
N GLY A 103 -10.61 23.82 -17.21
CA GLY A 103 -10.57 24.31 -15.83
C GLY A 103 -9.20 24.79 -15.35
N ASN A 104 -8.19 24.87 -16.23
CA ASN A 104 -6.82 25.29 -15.89
C ASN A 104 -6.46 26.68 -16.44
N PHE A 105 -5.43 27.31 -15.88
CA PHE A 105 -4.86 28.54 -16.45
C PHE A 105 -3.83 28.20 -17.53
N ASP A 106 -3.88 28.91 -18.66
CA ASP A 106 -2.81 28.84 -19.66
C ASP A 106 -1.55 29.56 -19.14
N TYR A 107 -0.37 28.97 -19.38
CA TYR A 107 0.93 29.58 -19.08
C TYR A 107 1.71 29.82 -20.37
N TYR A 108 2.49 30.90 -20.40
CA TYR A 108 3.29 31.31 -21.54
C TYR A 108 4.73 31.59 -21.13
N LEU A 109 5.69 31.07 -21.88
CA LEU A 109 7.11 31.36 -21.72
C LEU A 109 7.54 32.50 -22.64
N LEU A 110 8.26 33.47 -22.09
CA LEU A 110 8.95 34.53 -22.84
C LEU A 110 10.46 34.39 -22.67
N ALA A 111 11.16 34.13 -23.77
CA ALA A 111 12.62 34.05 -23.83
C ALA A 111 13.25 35.45 -23.86
N LEU A 112 14.24 35.70 -22.99
CA LEU A 112 14.84 37.02 -22.76
C LEU A 112 16.34 37.06 -23.10
N SER A 113 17.13 36.16 -22.52
CA SER A 113 18.58 36.08 -22.74
C SER A 113 19.07 34.63 -22.82
N GLU A 114 20.26 34.40 -23.35
CA GLU A 114 20.78 33.05 -23.58
C GLU A 114 21.14 32.38 -22.24
N GLY A 115 20.70 31.15 -22.05
CA GLY A 115 20.94 30.36 -20.85
C GLY A 115 20.02 29.16 -20.76
N ASP A 116 20.20 28.32 -19.74
CA ASP A 116 19.40 27.12 -19.54
C ASP A 116 18.49 27.27 -18.33
N VAL A 117 17.23 26.88 -18.49
CA VAL A 117 16.18 26.96 -17.47
C VAL A 117 15.54 25.60 -17.25
N THR A 118 15.21 25.27 -16.02
CA THR A 118 14.31 24.14 -15.71
C THR A 118 12.87 24.61 -15.70
N LEU A 119 12.04 23.95 -16.51
CA LEU A 119 10.60 24.16 -16.55
C LEU A 119 9.90 23.00 -15.88
N THR A 120 9.15 23.29 -14.82
CA THR A 120 8.46 22.28 -14.03
C THR A 120 6.97 22.57 -14.03
N VAL A 121 6.18 21.56 -14.39
CA VAL A 121 4.73 21.55 -14.16
C VAL A 121 4.43 20.65 -12.98
N ALA A 122 3.63 21.12 -12.04
CA ALA A 122 3.15 20.34 -10.90
C ALA A 122 1.66 20.56 -10.71
N ASN A 123 0.97 19.65 -10.02
CA ASN A 123 -0.32 20.01 -9.44
C ASN A 123 -0.10 21.01 -8.29
N ALA A 124 -1.08 21.86 -8.00
CA ALA A 124 -0.92 22.89 -6.95
C ALA A 124 -0.62 22.31 -5.56
N LYS A 125 -0.98 21.04 -5.31
CA LYS A 125 -0.60 20.28 -4.11
C LYS A 125 0.88 19.89 -4.04
N GLY A 126 1.59 19.82 -5.17
CA GLY A 126 2.98 19.37 -5.26
C GLY A 126 3.18 17.85 -5.21
N THR A 127 2.11 17.05 -5.20
CA THR A 127 2.18 15.58 -5.10
C THR A 127 2.60 14.92 -6.42
N LEU A 128 2.50 15.64 -7.55
CA LEU A 128 2.93 15.20 -8.86
C LEU A 128 3.64 16.33 -9.57
N SER A 129 4.78 16.03 -10.19
CA SER A 129 5.46 16.99 -11.06
C SER A 129 6.20 16.33 -12.22
N LYS A 130 6.40 17.10 -13.29
CA LYS A 130 7.25 16.77 -14.41
C LYS A 130 8.14 17.95 -14.77
N SER A 131 9.36 17.67 -15.21
CA SER A 131 10.36 18.71 -15.51
C SER A 131 11.06 18.49 -16.86
N MET A 132 11.43 19.57 -17.52
CA MET A 132 12.27 19.58 -18.72
C MET A 132 13.30 20.71 -18.66
N THR A 133 14.37 20.60 -19.45
CA THR A 133 15.34 21.68 -19.65
C THR A 133 14.96 22.51 -20.88
N GLY A 134 14.66 23.79 -20.66
CA GLY A 134 14.50 24.79 -21.70
C GLY A 134 15.84 25.48 -22.01
N ILE A 135 16.27 25.43 -23.27
CA ILE A 135 17.52 26.05 -23.73
C ILE A 135 17.17 27.34 -24.44
N ILE A 136 17.44 28.48 -23.80
CA ILE A 136 17.15 29.79 -24.37
C ILE A 136 18.31 30.21 -25.28
N TYR A 137 18.01 30.51 -26.53
CA TYR A 137 19.05 30.76 -27.55
C TYR A 137 18.74 31.93 -28.47
N LYS A 138 19.79 32.60 -28.93
CA LYS A 138 19.68 33.68 -29.93
C LYS A 138 19.89 33.15 -31.35
N ASP A 139 21.09 32.63 -31.59
CA ASP A 139 21.53 32.22 -32.93
C ASP A 139 21.46 30.70 -33.09
N PHE A 140 22.09 29.94 -32.18
CA PHE A 140 22.14 28.48 -32.22
C PHE A 140 22.06 27.85 -30.84
N ALA A 141 21.51 26.63 -30.76
CA ALA A 141 21.55 25.78 -29.58
C ALA A 141 21.87 24.33 -29.96
N VAL A 142 22.54 23.61 -29.06
CA VAL A 142 22.79 22.17 -29.16
C VAL A 142 21.95 21.47 -28.12
N THR A 143 21.20 20.45 -28.55
CA THR A 143 20.43 19.57 -27.66
C THR A 143 20.90 18.14 -27.80
N VAL A 144 21.02 17.47 -26.67
CA VAL A 144 21.46 16.08 -26.56
C VAL A 144 20.42 15.34 -25.74
N ALA A 145 19.77 14.34 -26.33
CA ALA A 145 18.78 13.54 -25.64
C ALA A 145 18.90 12.07 -26.03
N PRO A 146 18.74 11.12 -25.10
CA PRO A 146 18.61 9.72 -25.45
C PRO A 146 17.36 9.53 -26.33
N LYS A 147 17.39 8.60 -27.28
CA LYS A 147 16.23 8.32 -28.14
C LYS A 147 15.05 7.75 -27.37
N VAL A 148 15.32 7.01 -26.29
CA VAL A 148 14.30 6.62 -25.33
C VAL A 148 14.22 7.71 -24.29
N SER A 149 13.08 8.40 -24.26
CA SER A 149 12.89 9.57 -23.42
C SER A 149 13.01 9.20 -21.93
N PRO A 150 13.68 10.02 -21.09
CA PRO A 150 13.64 9.91 -19.63
C PRO A 150 12.21 10.00 -19.09
N SER A 151 12.01 9.54 -17.86
CA SER A 151 10.70 9.59 -17.18
C SER A 151 10.23 11.02 -16.89
N GLN A 152 11.19 11.96 -16.75
CA GLN A 152 10.97 13.35 -16.31
C GLN A 152 10.29 13.47 -14.93
N SER A 153 10.27 12.37 -14.17
CA SER A 153 9.57 12.23 -12.88
C SER A 153 10.51 11.75 -11.76
N ASN A 154 11.82 11.70 -12.04
CA ASN A 154 12.88 11.26 -11.14
C ASN A 154 13.02 12.18 -9.92
N ILE A 155 13.23 11.58 -8.75
CA ILE A 155 13.62 12.28 -7.52
C ILE A 155 15.14 12.39 -7.47
N ASP A 156 15.86 11.32 -7.76
CA ASP A 156 17.32 11.36 -7.93
C ASP A 156 17.66 12.15 -9.20
N PRO A 157 18.47 13.22 -9.15
CA PRO A 157 18.86 13.97 -10.34
C PRO A 157 19.76 13.16 -11.30
N SER A 158 20.38 12.08 -10.83
CA SER A 158 21.30 11.25 -11.60
C SER A 158 20.55 10.23 -12.46
N LEU A 159 20.89 10.17 -13.74
CA LEU A 159 20.43 9.10 -14.63
C LEU A 159 21.43 7.93 -14.58
N TYR A 160 20.95 6.72 -14.35
CA TYR A 160 21.78 5.51 -14.28
C TYR A 160 21.63 4.66 -15.56
N TYR A 161 22.75 4.18 -16.07
CA TYR A 161 22.84 3.21 -17.15
C TYR A 161 23.63 1.99 -16.68
N GLY A 162 23.16 0.82 -17.09
CA GLY A 162 23.90 -0.43 -16.90
C GLY A 162 25.10 -0.51 -17.84
N GLU A 163 26.14 -1.20 -17.39
CA GLU A 163 27.29 -1.60 -18.20
C GLU A 163 26.90 -2.46 -19.42
N PHE A 164 25.78 -3.18 -19.32
CA PHE A 164 25.34 -4.17 -20.31
C PHE A 164 23.92 -3.95 -20.83
N ASP A 165 23.68 -4.44 -22.04
CA ASP A 165 22.35 -4.74 -22.60
C ASP A 165 22.22 -6.26 -22.82
N TRP A 166 20.99 -6.74 -22.99
CA TRP A 166 20.76 -8.10 -23.50
C TRP A 166 21.02 -8.19 -25.02
N GLY A 167 21.79 -9.20 -25.42
CA GLY A 167 21.99 -9.58 -26.81
C GLY A 167 20.90 -10.51 -27.35
N SER A 168 20.90 -10.74 -28.65
CA SER A 168 19.85 -11.49 -29.37
C SER A 168 19.66 -12.94 -28.94
N GLN A 169 20.63 -13.55 -28.24
CA GLN A 169 20.54 -14.91 -27.70
C GLN A 169 20.54 -14.93 -26.16
N GLY A 170 20.25 -13.79 -25.51
CA GLY A 170 20.20 -13.69 -24.05
C GLY A 170 21.55 -13.56 -23.36
N GLN A 171 22.64 -13.35 -24.09
CA GLN A 171 23.96 -13.06 -23.54
C GLN A 171 24.13 -11.56 -23.25
N LYS A 172 24.85 -11.21 -22.18
CA LYS A 172 25.23 -9.82 -21.88
C LYS A 172 26.16 -9.28 -22.97
N ARG A 173 25.90 -8.07 -23.45
CA ARG A 173 26.78 -7.30 -24.35
C ARG A 173 26.98 -5.91 -23.78
N LYS A 174 28.14 -5.28 -24.04
CA LYS A 174 28.36 -3.90 -23.62
C LYS A 174 27.28 -2.98 -24.18
N ALA A 175 26.80 -2.06 -23.33
CA ALA A 175 25.68 -1.22 -23.67
C ALA A 175 26.00 -0.26 -24.83
N GLU A 176 25.06 -0.14 -25.77
CA GLU A 176 25.08 0.88 -26.82
C GLU A 176 23.80 1.71 -26.72
N ILE A 177 23.93 2.96 -26.30
CA ILE A 177 22.80 3.84 -26.04
C ILE A 177 22.55 4.72 -27.25
N ASP A 178 21.35 4.66 -27.82
CA ASP A 178 20.96 5.55 -28.92
C ASP A 178 20.66 6.97 -28.41
N TYR A 179 21.25 7.96 -29.07
CA TYR A 179 21.08 9.39 -28.80
C TYR A 179 20.61 10.14 -30.05
N SER A 180 19.89 11.24 -29.81
CA SER A 180 19.61 12.30 -30.77
C SER A 180 20.49 13.51 -30.47
N PHE A 181 21.29 13.90 -31.46
CA PHE A 181 22.13 15.09 -31.42
C PHE A 181 21.56 16.11 -32.40
N SER A 182 20.99 17.20 -31.89
CA SER A 182 20.29 18.18 -32.71
C SER A 182 20.84 19.59 -32.50
N VAL A 183 20.80 20.39 -33.58
CA VAL A 183 21.16 21.81 -33.59
C VAL A 183 19.95 22.63 -34.00
N PHE A 184 19.65 23.69 -33.23
CA PHE A 184 18.61 24.65 -33.57
C PHE A 184 19.21 25.93 -34.15
N PRO A 185 18.52 26.60 -35.10
CA PRO A 185 17.29 26.16 -35.79
C PRO A 185 17.57 25.01 -36.78
N SER A 186 16.59 24.11 -36.95
CA SER A 186 16.72 22.86 -37.75
C SER A 186 16.83 23.06 -39.27
N SER A 187 16.65 24.30 -39.76
CA SER A 187 16.65 24.64 -41.19
C SER A 187 18.03 24.61 -41.86
N SER A 188 19.11 24.42 -41.10
CA SER A 188 20.48 24.32 -41.59
C SER A 188 20.94 22.86 -41.74
N LEU A 189 20.26 22.09 -42.59
CA LEU A 189 20.55 20.66 -42.88
C LEU A 189 21.99 20.35 -43.34
N ASN A 190 22.77 21.35 -43.76
CA ASN A 190 24.20 21.22 -44.08
C ASN A 190 25.15 21.46 -42.88
N GLU A 191 24.65 21.89 -41.71
CA GLU A 191 25.46 22.32 -40.56
C GLU A 191 25.65 21.23 -39.49
N SER A 192 24.86 20.16 -39.48
CA SER A 192 25.08 19.00 -38.57
C SER A 192 26.46 18.36 -38.74
N ALA A 193 27.11 18.55 -39.91
CA ALA A 193 28.47 18.11 -40.19
C ALA A 193 29.56 18.88 -39.41
N SER A 194 29.20 19.99 -38.73
CA SER A 194 30.13 20.80 -37.90
C SER A 194 29.94 20.57 -36.39
N LEU A 195 29.12 19.58 -35.98
CA LEU A 195 29.01 19.18 -34.59
C LEU A 195 30.23 18.34 -34.22
N GLU A 196 30.96 18.75 -33.19
CA GLU A 196 32.22 18.13 -32.77
C GLU A 196 32.13 17.59 -31.35
N LEU A 197 32.80 16.46 -31.10
CA LEU A 197 33.02 15.93 -29.76
C LEU A 197 34.21 16.67 -29.13
N ALA A 198 33.95 17.55 -28.16
CA ALA A 198 34.98 18.34 -27.50
C ALA A 198 35.72 17.57 -26.40
N SER A 199 35.01 16.72 -25.65
CA SER A 199 35.60 15.85 -24.63
C SER A 199 34.67 14.66 -24.35
N CYS A 200 35.24 13.57 -23.82
CA CYS A 200 34.55 12.34 -23.44
C CYS A 200 35.32 11.67 -22.30
N SER A 201 34.62 11.11 -21.32
CA SER A 201 35.21 10.29 -20.26
C SER A 201 35.76 8.97 -20.79
N ASP A 202 36.71 8.37 -20.07
CA ASP A 202 37.43 7.17 -20.49
C ASP A 202 36.53 5.92 -20.60
N ASN A 203 35.44 5.91 -19.84
CA ASN A 203 34.44 4.85 -19.79
C ASN A 203 33.40 4.90 -20.92
N LEU A 204 33.50 5.86 -21.85
CA LEU A 204 32.58 6.02 -22.99
C LEU A 204 33.29 6.09 -24.35
N GLU A 205 32.53 5.85 -25.42
CA GLU A 205 32.83 6.22 -26.80
C GLU A 205 31.59 6.83 -27.46
N VAL A 206 31.72 8.00 -28.09
CA VAL A 206 30.60 8.70 -28.74
C VAL A 206 30.73 8.63 -30.25
N ASP A 207 29.75 8.03 -30.91
CA ASP A 207 29.59 7.98 -32.36
C ASP A 207 28.50 8.97 -32.79
N LEU A 208 28.94 10.17 -33.20
CA LEU A 208 28.03 11.24 -33.66
C LEU A 208 27.30 10.89 -34.96
N ALA A 209 27.93 10.12 -35.86
CA ALA A 209 27.34 9.76 -37.14
C ALA A 209 26.28 8.66 -37.00
N GLY A 210 26.55 7.68 -36.13
CA GLY A 210 25.61 6.62 -35.78
C GLY A 210 24.52 7.06 -34.79
N GLY A 211 24.72 8.19 -34.10
CA GLY A 211 23.82 8.64 -33.04
C GLY A 211 23.88 7.73 -31.81
N LYS A 212 25.09 7.32 -31.40
CA LYS A 212 25.28 6.31 -30.34
C LYS A 212 26.32 6.73 -29.31
N VAL A 213 26.11 6.30 -28.07
CA VAL A 213 27.08 6.37 -26.97
C VAL A 213 27.31 4.94 -26.49
N LYS A 214 28.54 4.45 -26.60
CA LYS A 214 28.92 3.08 -26.22
C LYS A 214 29.62 3.07 -24.88
N VAL A 215 29.22 2.13 -24.02
CA VAL A 215 29.82 1.92 -22.71
C VAL A 215 31.05 1.03 -22.83
N LYS A 216 32.16 1.45 -22.21
CA LYS A 216 33.41 0.66 -22.12
C LYS A 216 33.43 -0.10 -20.79
N ASN A 217 34.57 -0.12 -20.10
CA ASN A 217 34.71 -0.80 -18.82
C ASN A 217 34.34 0.15 -17.67
N VAL A 218 33.59 -0.38 -16.71
CA VAL A 218 33.20 0.29 -15.47
C VAL A 218 34.00 -0.37 -14.34
N VAL A 219 34.74 0.42 -13.56
CA VAL A 219 35.67 -0.11 -12.55
C VAL A 219 35.04 -0.13 -11.16
N GLU A 220 34.41 0.98 -10.79
CA GLU A 220 33.70 1.18 -9.52
C GLU A 220 32.27 0.66 -9.62
N ASP A 221 31.59 0.42 -8.49
CA ASP A 221 30.22 -0.10 -8.52
C ASP A 221 29.25 0.89 -9.20
N VAL A 222 29.48 2.19 -9.00
CA VAL A 222 28.85 3.28 -9.75
C VAL A 222 29.92 4.30 -10.15
N GLU A 223 30.03 4.62 -11.45
CA GLU A 223 31.06 5.50 -12.00
C GLU A 223 30.43 6.65 -12.81
N GLU A 224 30.94 7.87 -12.69
CA GLU A 224 30.47 9.01 -13.49
C GLU A 224 30.95 8.91 -14.94
N ALA A 225 30.06 9.22 -15.88
CA ALA A 225 30.33 9.23 -17.30
C ALA A 225 29.83 10.53 -17.93
N SER A 226 30.63 11.13 -18.82
CA SER A 226 30.27 12.41 -19.43
C SER A 226 30.89 12.63 -20.80
N PHE A 227 30.25 13.47 -21.60
CA PHE A 227 30.79 13.97 -22.85
C PHE A 227 30.31 15.40 -23.12
N VAL A 228 31.05 16.13 -23.96
CA VAL A 228 30.74 17.52 -24.32
C VAL A 228 30.71 17.64 -25.84
N LEU A 229 29.59 18.13 -26.36
CA LEU A 229 29.46 18.48 -27.77
C LEU A 229 29.69 19.98 -27.98
N SER A 230 30.26 20.35 -29.12
CA SER A 230 30.53 21.73 -29.49
C SER A 230 30.02 22.02 -30.89
N PHE A 231 29.35 23.16 -31.05
CA PHE A 231 28.92 23.68 -32.35
C PHE A 231 29.11 25.19 -32.39
N LYS A 232 29.94 25.69 -33.32
CA LYS A 232 30.25 27.13 -33.48
C LYS A 232 30.60 27.84 -32.15
N GLY A 233 31.31 27.14 -31.26
CA GLY A 233 31.73 27.66 -29.95
C GLY A 233 30.71 27.51 -28.81
N LYS A 234 29.46 27.11 -29.09
CA LYS A 234 28.47 26.73 -28.07
C LYS A 234 28.71 25.28 -27.65
N LYS A 235 28.77 25.03 -26.35
CA LYS A 235 29.03 23.71 -25.77
C LYS A 235 27.79 23.17 -25.06
N ARG A 236 27.59 21.85 -25.10
CA ARG A 236 26.57 21.13 -24.33
C ARG A 236 27.24 19.95 -23.64
N ALA A 237 27.31 20.00 -22.32
CA ALA A 237 27.76 18.88 -21.50
C ALA A 237 26.59 17.92 -21.27
N THR A 238 26.91 16.63 -21.15
CA THR A 238 25.95 15.59 -20.78
C THR A 238 26.67 14.64 -19.83
N SER A 239 26.06 14.36 -18.69
CA SER A 239 26.59 13.48 -17.65
C SER A 239 25.52 12.52 -17.15
N PHE A 240 25.94 11.32 -16.79
CA PHE A 240 25.12 10.28 -16.18
C PHE A 240 26.03 9.31 -15.40
N ARG A 241 25.44 8.34 -14.70
CA ARG A 241 26.16 7.32 -13.93
C ARG A 241 26.09 5.96 -14.62
N LEU A 242 27.20 5.23 -14.61
CA LEU A 242 27.32 3.87 -15.08
C LEU A 242 27.35 2.91 -13.90
N VAL A 243 26.52 1.88 -13.93
CA VAL A 243 26.43 0.85 -12.88
C VAL A 243 27.12 -0.40 -13.37
N LYS A 244 28.15 -0.82 -12.63
CA LYS A 244 28.92 -2.02 -12.92
C LYS A 244 28.06 -3.26 -12.83
N ASN A 245 28.19 -4.15 -13.82
CA ASN A 245 27.32 -5.32 -14.01
C ASN A 245 25.82 -5.01 -14.19
N GLY A 246 25.41 -3.73 -14.18
CA GLY A 246 24.05 -3.32 -14.41
C GLY A 246 23.57 -3.62 -15.82
N ILE A 247 22.28 -3.91 -15.95
CA ILE A 247 21.64 -4.22 -17.23
C ILE A 247 20.58 -3.17 -17.54
N ASN A 248 20.68 -2.54 -18.72
CA ASN A 248 19.64 -1.65 -19.20
C ASN A 248 18.39 -2.44 -19.62
N VAL A 249 17.26 -2.15 -18.98
CA VAL A 249 16.00 -2.85 -19.20
C VAL A 249 15.05 -2.02 -20.05
N TYR A 250 14.76 -2.49 -21.26
CA TYR A 250 13.91 -1.80 -22.24
C TYR A 250 12.59 -2.53 -22.53
N THR A 251 12.53 -3.84 -22.27
CA THR A 251 11.36 -4.67 -22.57
C THR A 251 10.97 -5.53 -21.37
N TYR A 252 9.73 -6.03 -21.39
CA TYR A 252 9.22 -6.84 -20.28
C TYR A 252 9.97 -8.17 -20.17
N SER A 253 10.43 -8.72 -21.30
CA SER A 253 11.31 -9.89 -21.29
C SER A 253 12.66 -9.59 -20.65
N ASP A 254 13.24 -8.41 -20.87
CA ASP A 254 14.50 -8.03 -20.22
C ASP A 254 14.32 -7.93 -18.70
N LEU A 255 13.20 -7.35 -18.27
CA LEU A 255 12.84 -7.22 -16.87
C LEU A 255 12.73 -8.60 -16.19
N LEU A 256 11.97 -9.53 -16.79
CA LEU A 256 11.83 -10.90 -16.28
C LEU A 256 13.17 -11.65 -16.25
N LYS A 257 14.02 -11.48 -17.26
CA LYS A 257 15.37 -12.08 -17.30
C LYS A 257 16.28 -11.59 -16.19
N CYS A 258 16.14 -10.34 -15.76
CA CYS A 258 16.94 -9.79 -14.66
C CYS A 258 16.37 -10.17 -13.29
N THR A 259 15.07 -10.43 -13.22
CA THR A 259 14.33 -10.70 -11.98
C THR A 259 13.92 -12.18 -11.94
N ASN A 260 12.67 -12.51 -12.26
CA ASN A 260 12.02 -13.78 -11.99
C ASN A 260 12.69 -15.01 -12.64
N GLN A 261 13.39 -14.81 -13.76
CA GLN A 261 14.05 -15.89 -14.51
C GLN A 261 15.54 -16.04 -14.17
N SER A 262 16.12 -15.10 -13.42
CA SER A 262 17.50 -15.19 -12.95
C SER A 262 17.55 -15.94 -11.62
N GLU A 263 18.47 -16.90 -11.50
CA GLU A 263 18.67 -17.64 -10.25
C GLU A 263 19.24 -16.73 -9.14
N ASP A 264 20.21 -15.88 -9.51
CA ASP A 264 20.95 -14.99 -8.60
C ASP A 264 20.51 -13.51 -8.71
N GLY A 265 19.49 -13.21 -9.51
CA GLY A 265 19.13 -11.84 -9.90
C GLY A 265 20.21 -11.12 -10.72
N GLU A 266 19.84 -9.99 -11.31
CA GLU A 266 20.75 -9.07 -12.00
C GLU A 266 20.48 -7.63 -11.55
N ILE A 267 21.51 -6.78 -11.57
CA ILE A 267 21.33 -5.36 -11.27
C ILE A 267 20.53 -4.71 -12.39
N VAL A 268 19.39 -4.10 -12.06
CA VAL A 268 18.45 -3.53 -13.04
C VAL A 268 18.70 -2.03 -13.19
N CYS A 269 18.77 -1.55 -14.43
CA CYS A 269 18.70 -0.12 -14.76
C CYS A 269 17.53 0.11 -15.72
N LEU A 270 16.39 0.59 -15.20
CA LEU A 270 15.20 0.80 -16.02
C LEU A 270 15.41 1.92 -17.04
N ARG A 271 14.97 1.65 -18.27
CA ARG A 271 15.00 2.62 -19.39
C ARG A 271 13.62 2.95 -19.94
N ARG A 272 12.57 2.29 -19.45
CA ARG A 272 11.17 2.54 -19.82
C ARG A 272 10.24 2.33 -18.64
N SER A 273 9.11 3.02 -18.65
CA SER A 273 7.99 2.72 -17.76
C SER A 273 7.25 1.48 -18.25
N PHE A 274 7.02 0.52 -17.37
CA PHE A 274 6.19 -0.65 -17.60
C PHE A 274 4.76 -0.36 -17.15
N GLU A 275 3.88 -0.03 -18.09
CA GLU A 275 2.55 0.53 -17.81
C GLU A 275 1.43 -0.48 -18.11
N SER A 276 0.22 -0.17 -17.62
CA SER A 276 -0.99 -0.93 -17.92
C SER A 276 -1.36 -0.84 -19.40
N LEU A 277 -2.25 -1.73 -19.88
CA LEU A 277 -2.77 -1.66 -21.25
C LEU A 277 -3.37 -0.30 -21.58
N SER A 278 -4.08 0.31 -20.61
CA SER A 278 -4.76 1.58 -20.79
C SER A 278 -3.81 2.78 -20.90
N ARG A 279 -2.59 2.68 -20.38
CA ARG A 279 -1.57 3.73 -20.41
C ARG A 279 -0.49 3.47 -21.46
N TYR A 280 -0.31 2.22 -21.87
CA TYR A 280 0.61 1.82 -22.93
C TYR A 280 0.06 2.08 -24.33
N ALA A 281 -1.21 1.75 -24.58
CA ALA A 281 -1.77 1.71 -25.93
C ALA A 281 -2.22 3.08 -26.45
N GLU A 282 -1.98 3.36 -27.74
CA GLU A 282 -2.67 4.43 -28.47
C GLU A 282 -4.19 4.19 -28.42
N LYS A 283 -4.98 5.28 -28.41
CA LYS A 283 -6.44 5.21 -28.30
C LYS A 283 -7.13 5.84 -29.50
N ASP A 284 -8.30 5.30 -29.86
CA ASP A 284 -9.21 5.94 -30.82
C ASP A 284 -9.95 7.14 -30.21
N GLU A 285 -10.75 7.86 -31.01
CA GLU A 285 -11.55 9.01 -30.56
C GLU A 285 -12.56 8.67 -29.43
N LYS A 286 -12.87 7.38 -29.23
CA LYS A 286 -13.77 6.87 -28.19
C LYS A 286 -13.02 6.36 -26.96
N GLY A 287 -11.69 6.44 -26.95
CA GLY A 287 -10.83 5.99 -25.85
C GLY A 287 -10.49 4.49 -25.87
N ASN A 288 -10.81 3.76 -26.94
CA ASN A 288 -10.50 2.33 -27.04
C ASN A 288 -9.05 2.11 -27.51
N PRO A 289 -8.32 1.11 -27.00
CA PRO A 289 -6.98 0.77 -27.45
C PRO A 289 -6.93 0.41 -28.95
N LEU A 290 -5.92 0.92 -29.66
CA LEU A 290 -5.60 0.56 -31.04
C LEU A 290 -4.66 -0.65 -31.08
N PHE A 291 -4.83 -1.47 -32.11
CA PHE A 291 -4.06 -2.71 -32.31
C PHE A 291 -3.40 -2.75 -33.70
N GLU A 292 -2.16 -3.23 -33.76
CA GLU A 292 -1.42 -3.50 -34.98
C GLU A 292 -0.92 -4.95 -34.96
N GLY A 293 -1.26 -5.73 -35.99
CA GLY A 293 -0.90 -7.16 -36.02
C GLY A 293 -1.48 -8.01 -34.87
N GLY A 294 -2.58 -7.54 -34.25
CA GLY A 294 -3.22 -8.20 -33.09
C GLY A 294 -2.58 -7.84 -31.73
N GLN A 295 -1.57 -6.97 -31.70
CA GLN A 295 -0.92 -6.48 -30.49
C GLN A 295 -1.25 -5.00 -30.25
N PRO A 296 -1.32 -4.53 -28.98
CA PRO A 296 -1.62 -3.13 -28.71
C PRO A 296 -0.51 -2.22 -29.26
N LYS A 297 -0.90 -1.14 -29.94
CA LYS A 297 0.05 -0.20 -30.54
C LYS A 297 0.59 0.76 -29.48
N GLN A 298 1.91 0.86 -29.36
CA GLN A 298 2.61 1.68 -28.36
C GLN A 298 2.36 3.19 -28.55
N ALA A 299 1.97 3.89 -27.48
CA ALA A 299 1.71 5.33 -27.52
C ALA A 299 2.96 6.22 -27.42
N LYS A 300 3.96 5.83 -26.62
CA LYS A 300 5.19 6.62 -26.36
C LYS A 300 6.42 5.73 -26.37
N ASP A 301 7.55 6.26 -26.84
CA ASP A 301 8.82 5.54 -26.98
C ASP A 301 9.44 5.06 -25.66
N ASN A 302 9.07 5.71 -24.55
CA ASN A 302 9.55 5.42 -23.20
C ASN A 302 8.59 4.56 -22.34
N VAL A 303 7.53 3.99 -22.94
CA VAL A 303 6.64 3.05 -22.26
C VAL A 303 6.73 1.64 -22.87
N ALA A 304 6.59 0.62 -22.04
CA ALA A 304 6.43 -0.78 -22.41
C ALA A 304 5.20 -1.34 -21.68
N LEU A 305 4.58 -2.39 -22.23
CA LEU A 305 3.47 -3.05 -21.56
C LEU A 305 3.98 -3.96 -20.44
N PHE A 306 3.43 -3.87 -19.24
CA PHE A 306 3.66 -4.86 -18.19
C PHE A 306 2.78 -6.10 -18.42
N GLY A 307 3.40 -7.25 -18.64
CA GLY A 307 2.71 -8.50 -18.97
C GLY A 307 2.60 -8.76 -20.48
N ASN A 308 2.60 -10.04 -20.84
CA ASN A 308 2.39 -10.46 -22.23
C ASN A 308 0.89 -10.60 -22.53
N PHE A 309 0.36 -9.67 -23.31
CA PHE A 309 -1.06 -9.65 -23.70
C PHE A 309 -1.39 -10.73 -24.73
N GLN A 310 -2.45 -11.50 -24.46
CA GLN A 310 -2.88 -12.65 -25.27
C GLN A 310 -4.20 -12.41 -26.04
N GLY A 311 -4.81 -11.24 -25.88
CA GLY A 311 -6.12 -10.93 -26.44
C GLY A 311 -7.18 -10.72 -25.36
N TYR A 312 -8.43 -10.94 -25.73
CA TYR A 312 -9.58 -10.80 -24.85
C TYR A 312 -10.32 -12.13 -24.71
N SER A 313 -10.92 -12.35 -23.54
CA SER A 313 -11.84 -13.45 -23.29
C SER A 313 -13.14 -13.27 -24.08
N SER A 314 -13.99 -14.30 -24.11
CA SER A 314 -15.34 -14.20 -24.68
C SER A 314 -16.24 -13.19 -23.95
N SER A 315 -15.93 -12.86 -22.69
CA SER A 315 -16.60 -11.82 -21.90
C SER A 315 -16.01 -10.42 -22.12
N GLY A 316 -14.97 -10.27 -22.95
CA GLY A 316 -14.31 -9.01 -23.24
C GLY A 316 -13.25 -8.57 -22.22
N SER A 317 -12.87 -9.42 -21.27
CA SER A 317 -11.78 -9.13 -20.31
C SER A 317 -10.41 -9.40 -20.94
N PRO A 318 -9.38 -8.59 -20.65
CA PRO A 318 -8.03 -8.83 -21.19
C PRO A 318 -7.43 -10.12 -20.60
N LEU A 319 -6.63 -10.82 -21.41
CA LEU A 319 -5.93 -12.05 -21.05
C LEU A 319 -4.41 -11.87 -21.10
N TYR A 320 -3.71 -12.45 -20.13
CA TYR A 320 -2.25 -12.36 -19.96
C TYR A 320 -1.65 -13.72 -19.57
N SER A 321 -0.35 -13.94 -19.81
CA SER A 321 0.39 -15.17 -19.43
C SER A 321 1.07 -15.13 -18.04
N PHE A 322 0.56 -14.34 -17.10
CA PHE A 322 1.22 -14.15 -15.80
C PHE A 322 1.54 -15.43 -15.03
N ALA A 323 0.74 -16.49 -15.18
CA ALA A 323 0.94 -17.76 -14.45
C ALA A 323 2.34 -18.38 -14.67
N SER A 324 3.01 -18.12 -15.79
CA SER A 324 4.38 -18.59 -16.07
C SER A 324 5.45 -17.49 -15.94
N GLU A 325 5.06 -16.29 -15.51
CA GLU A 325 5.92 -15.11 -15.50
C GLU A 325 6.16 -14.56 -14.09
N VAL A 326 5.20 -14.73 -13.17
CA VAL A 326 5.35 -14.31 -11.77
C VAL A 326 6.26 -15.24 -11.00
N TYR A 327 6.84 -14.73 -9.92
CA TYR A 327 7.52 -15.53 -8.93
C TYR A 327 6.49 -16.08 -7.93
N SER A 328 6.66 -17.32 -7.48
CA SER A 328 5.86 -17.91 -6.41
C SER A 328 6.76 -18.47 -5.33
N HIS A 329 6.39 -18.29 -4.08
CA HIS A 329 7.07 -18.88 -2.93
C HIS A 329 6.05 -19.28 -1.86
N PRO A 330 6.39 -20.25 -1.00
CA PRO A 330 5.58 -20.51 0.18
C PRO A 330 5.57 -19.27 1.09
N THR A 331 4.45 -19.05 1.76
CA THR A 331 4.31 -17.96 2.73
C THR A 331 5.38 -18.04 3.82
N THR A 332 5.87 -16.88 4.23
CA THR A 332 6.80 -16.70 5.34
C THR A 332 6.10 -16.76 6.70
N MET A 333 4.79 -16.51 6.73
CA MET A 333 3.96 -16.52 7.94
C MET A 333 3.66 -17.93 8.48
N ASP A 334 3.14 -18.02 9.71
CA ASP A 334 2.71 -19.29 10.31
C ASP A 334 1.62 -19.97 9.49
N THR A 335 1.83 -21.26 9.18
CA THR A 335 0.89 -22.06 8.39
C THR A 335 0.04 -23.00 9.22
N SER A 336 0.06 -22.90 10.56
CA SER A 336 -0.57 -23.88 11.45
C SER A 336 -2.09 -24.01 11.20
N TYR A 337 -2.76 -22.89 10.89
CA TYR A 337 -4.16 -22.92 10.47
C TYR A 337 -4.35 -23.64 9.13
N LEU A 338 -3.57 -23.26 8.11
CA LEU A 338 -3.66 -23.85 6.76
C LEU A 338 -3.42 -25.36 6.80
N ASP A 339 -2.48 -25.81 7.64
CA ASP A 339 -2.20 -27.22 7.86
C ASP A 339 -3.39 -27.96 8.47
N GLN A 340 -3.96 -27.44 9.54
CA GLN A 340 -5.14 -28.03 10.19
C GLN A 340 -6.37 -28.06 9.25
N TRP A 341 -6.62 -26.97 8.53
CA TRP A 341 -7.72 -26.88 7.57
C TRP A 341 -7.53 -27.87 6.42
N ASN A 342 -6.33 -27.92 5.83
CA ASN A 342 -6.06 -28.80 4.69
C ASN A 342 -6.09 -30.28 5.08
N GLU A 343 -5.67 -30.63 6.30
CA GLU A 343 -5.83 -31.99 6.83
C GLU A 343 -7.31 -32.37 6.93
N PHE A 344 -8.14 -31.48 7.49
CA PHE A 344 -9.59 -31.66 7.56
C PHE A 344 -10.23 -31.78 6.16
N ALA A 345 -9.99 -30.81 5.28
CA ALA A 345 -10.58 -30.70 3.95
C ALA A 345 -10.19 -31.87 3.04
N SER A 346 -8.94 -32.36 3.15
CA SER A 346 -8.48 -33.53 2.39
C SER A 346 -9.08 -34.84 2.90
N GLY A 347 -9.48 -34.89 4.17
CA GLY A 347 -10.10 -36.05 4.81
C GLY A 347 -11.60 -36.18 4.56
N ASP A 348 -12.27 -35.13 4.07
CA ASP A 348 -13.71 -35.10 3.83
C ASP A 348 -14.03 -34.83 2.34
N PRO A 349 -14.66 -35.77 1.61
CA PRO A 349 -15.02 -35.58 0.21
C PRO A 349 -15.89 -34.35 -0.07
N LEU A 350 -16.61 -33.84 0.93
CA LEU A 350 -17.44 -32.65 0.80
C LEU A 350 -16.60 -31.35 0.74
N TYR A 351 -15.38 -31.35 1.29
CA TYR A 351 -14.54 -30.14 1.36
C TYR A 351 -13.25 -30.26 0.55
N ALA A 352 -13.07 -31.32 -0.24
CA ALA A 352 -11.83 -31.61 -0.96
C ALA A 352 -11.40 -30.52 -1.97
N ASP A 353 -12.33 -29.74 -2.50
CA ASP A 353 -12.13 -28.59 -3.38
C ASP A 353 -11.89 -27.26 -2.62
N SER A 354 -11.97 -27.28 -1.29
CA SER A 354 -11.67 -26.14 -0.40
C SER A 354 -10.24 -26.19 0.17
N VAL A 355 -9.38 -27.11 -0.32
CA VAL A 355 -7.96 -27.15 0.05
C VAL A 355 -7.27 -25.87 -0.40
N LEU A 356 -6.57 -25.22 0.53
CA LEU A 356 -5.93 -23.92 0.32
C LEU A 356 -4.46 -24.08 -0.07
N SER A 357 -4.01 -23.21 -0.97
CA SER A 357 -2.59 -23.05 -1.28
C SER A 357 -1.86 -22.36 -0.12
N LYS A 358 -0.56 -22.65 0.01
CA LYS A 358 0.38 -21.91 0.87
C LYS A 358 1.25 -20.93 0.08
N GLU A 359 1.10 -20.91 -1.25
CA GLU A 359 1.91 -20.10 -2.14
C GLU A 359 1.40 -18.67 -2.20
N VAL A 360 2.34 -17.73 -2.15
CA VAL A 360 2.16 -16.30 -2.42
C VAL A 360 2.84 -15.98 -3.76
N TYR A 361 2.28 -15.04 -4.50
CA TYR A 361 2.78 -14.60 -5.79
C TYR A 361 3.38 -13.20 -5.73
N ALA A 362 4.52 -13.03 -6.39
CA ALA A 362 5.16 -11.75 -6.60
C ALA A 362 5.27 -11.41 -8.10
N GLY A 363 4.90 -10.20 -8.49
CA GLY A 363 5.05 -9.72 -9.85
C GLY A 363 6.50 -9.71 -10.30
N LEU A 364 7.40 -9.23 -9.44
CA LEU A 364 8.86 -9.26 -9.62
C LEU A 364 9.56 -9.77 -8.36
N ARG A 365 10.57 -10.64 -8.54
CA ARG A 365 11.54 -11.03 -7.52
C ARG A 365 12.83 -10.25 -7.73
N VAL A 366 13.17 -9.36 -6.81
CA VAL A 366 14.37 -8.50 -6.88
C VAL A 366 15.40 -9.00 -5.88
N GLN A 367 16.56 -9.44 -6.37
CA GLN A 367 17.62 -10.04 -5.54
C GLN A 367 18.92 -9.22 -5.54
N LYS A 368 18.97 -8.11 -6.29
CA LYS A 368 20.12 -7.20 -6.44
C LYS A 368 19.62 -5.78 -6.64
N ASP A 369 20.55 -4.82 -6.64
CA ASP A 369 20.25 -3.40 -6.80
C ASP A 369 19.34 -3.10 -8.00
N PHE A 370 18.45 -2.14 -7.80
CA PHE A 370 17.42 -1.78 -8.74
C PHE A 370 17.38 -0.25 -8.91
N TYR A 371 17.82 0.23 -10.06
CA TYR A 371 17.83 1.65 -10.43
C TYR A 371 16.63 1.96 -11.33
N GLY A 372 15.63 2.63 -10.76
CA GLY A 372 14.35 2.94 -11.41
C GLY A 372 14.39 4.14 -12.36
N ASN A 373 15.30 5.10 -12.17
CA ASN A 373 15.41 6.33 -12.99
C ASN A 373 14.08 7.13 -13.11
N GLY A 374 13.20 7.02 -12.12
CA GLY A 374 11.87 7.63 -12.08
C GLY A 374 10.87 6.98 -13.04
N TYR A 375 11.22 5.87 -13.70
CA TYR A 375 10.29 5.12 -14.54
C TYR A 375 9.29 4.33 -13.68
N THR A 376 8.07 4.22 -14.18
CA THR A 376 6.97 3.52 -13.51
C THR A 376 7.02 2.02 -13.75
N ILE A 377 6.70 1.21 -12.74
CA ILE A 377 6.19 -0.15 -12.91
C ILE A 377 4.75 -0.18 -12.39
N SER A 378 3.79 -0.41 -13.29
CA SER A 378 2.37 -0.56 -12.99
C SER A 378 2.00 -2.04 -13.06
N PHE A 379 1.72 -2.62 -11.89
CA PHE A 379 1.20 -4.00 -11.79
C PHE A 379 -0.31 -4.06 -12.02
N HIS A 380 -0.96 -2.98 -12.49
CA HIS A 380 -2.41 -2.95 -12.67
C HIS A 380 -2.95 -4.12 -13.51
N ASN A 381 -2.23 -4.50 -14.57
CA ASN A 381 -2.62 -5.63 -15.42
C ASN A 381 -2.56 -6.98 -14.68
N LEU A 382 -1.78 -7.11 -13.61
CA LEU A 382 -1.61 -8.32 -12.80
C LEU A 382 -2.51 -8.31 -11.56
N ALA A 383 -2.50 -7.19 -10.82
CA ALA A 383 -3.03 -7.06 -9.47
C ALA A 383 -4.46 -6.53 -9.41
N TYR A 384 -4.93 -5.78 -10.43
CA TYR A 384 -6.27 -5.22 -10.41
C TYR A 384 -7.31 -6.18 -11.00
N PRO A 385 -8.57 -6.20 -10.50
CA PRO A 385 -9.60 -7.08 -11.04
C PRO A 385 -9.89 -6.85 -12.53
N TYR A 386 -10.14 -7.93 -13.28
CA TYR A 386 -10.38 -7.87 -14.73
C TYR A 386 -11.87 -7.79 -15.09
N GLY A 387 -12.75 -8.13 -14.15
CA GLY A 387 -14.19 -8.12 -14.30
C GLY A 387 -14.80 -6.80 -13.86
N THR A 388 -16.02 -6.56 -14.32
CA THR A 388 -16.86 -5.47 -13.81
C THR A 388 -18.26 -5.98 -13.50
N THR A 389 -18.91 -5.38 -12.51
CA THR A 389 -20.30 -5.67 -12.15
C THR A 389 -21.04 -4.36 -11.91
N THR A 390 -22.25 -4.25 -12.43
CA THR A 390 -23.08 -3.06 -12.26
C THR A 390 -23.93 -3.19 -11.01
N ILE A 391 -23.82 -2.24 -10.09
CA ILE A 391 -24.76 -2.08 -8.98
C ILE A 391 -25.62 -0.83 -9.17
N LEU A 392 -26.82 -0.84 -8.58
CA LEU A 392 -27.65 0.34 -8.44
C LEU A 392 -27.35 1.00 -7.09
N GLN A 393 -27.00 2.27 -7.10
CA GLN A 393 -26.82 3.09 -5.90
C GLN A 393 -28.18 3.46 -5.28
N GLU A 394 -28.16 3.98 -4.05
CA GLU A 394 -29.36 4.40 -3.32
C GLU A 394 -30.14 5.52 -4.03
N ASP A 395 -29.46 6.32 -4.85
CA ASP A 395 -30.05 7.38 -5.68
C ASP A 395 -30.61 6.86 -7.02
N GLY A 396 -30.52 5.55 -7.28
CA GLY A 396 -30.95 4.89 -8.52
C GLY A 396 -29.95 4.94 -9.66
N THR A 397 -28.76 5.50 -9.48
CA THR A 397 -27.70 5.52 -10.51
C THR A 397 -26.97 4.18 -10.59
N ALA A 398 -26.61 3.77 -11.81
CA ALA A 398 -25.84 2.54 -12.02
C ALA A 398 -24.33 2.85 -11.90
N ALA A 399 -23.63 2.12 -11.02
CA ALA A 399 -22.19 2.19 -10.88
C ALA A 399 -21.54 0.86 -11.29
N SER A 400 -20.51 0.94 -12.13
CA SER A 400 -19.67 -0.21 -12.47
C SER A 400 -18.61 -0.40 -11.39
N ILE A 401 -18.43 -1.63 -10.92
CA ILE A 401 -17.50 -1.99 -9.86
C ILE A 401 -16.54 -3.06 -10.36
N PRO A 402 -15.22 -2.91 -10.14
CA PRO A 402 -14.26 -3.97 -10.41
C PRO A 402 -14.55 -5.23 -9.60
N THR A 403 -14.57 -6.39 -10.27
CA THR A 403 -14.81 -7.69 -9.64
C THR A 403 -13.80 -8.73 -10.12
N LEU A 404 -13.36 -9.60 -9.20
CA LEU A 404 -12.44 -10.68 -9.54
C LEU A 404 -13.13 -11.68 -10.48
N THR A 405 -12.46 -12.07 -11.55
CA THR A 405 -12.87 -13.16 -12.43
C THR A 405 -12.07 -14.42 -12.09
N LYS A 406 -12.28 -15.53 -12.80
CA LYS A 406 -11.49 -16.76 -12.59
C LYS A 406 -10.05 -16.61 -13.10
N GLU A 407 -9.85 -15.69 -14.04
CA GLU A 407 -8.60 -15.40 -14.73
C GLU A 407 -7.66 -14.50 -13.91
N ASN A 408 -8.16 -13.84 -12.87
CA ASN A 408 -7.32 -13.10 -11.93
C ASN A 408 -6.42 -14.08 -11.14
N LEU A 409 -5.10 -13.87 -11.26
CA LEU A 409 -4.07 -14.60 -10.52
C LEU A 409 -3.90 -14.03 -9.12
N PHE A 410 -3.74 -12.71 -9.01
CA PHE A 410 -3.77 -12.02 -7.72
C PHE A 410 -5.16 -12.12 -7.12
N ARG A 411 -5.21 -12.78 -5.97
CA ARG A 411 -6.36 -12.88 -5.08
C ARG A 411 -5.89 -12.39 -3.73
N GLY A 412 -6.81 -11.98 -2.87
CA GLY A 412 -6.46 -11.41 -1.57
C GLY A 412 -5.52 -12.29 -0.72
N PRO A 413 -5.09 -11.80 0.43
CA PRO A 413 -4.05 -12.43 1.23
C PRO A 413 -4.44 -13.83 1.70
N LEU A 414 -3.42 -14.60 2.05
CA LEU A 414 -3.61 -15.88 2.71
C LEU A 414 -4.27 -15.70 4.08
N LEU A 415 -4.98 -16.72 4.53
CA LEU A 415 -5.61 -16.73 5.84
C LEU A 415 -4.66 -17.32 6.88
N THR A 416 -4.40 -16.60 7.96
CA THR A 416 -3.72 -17.11 9.15
C THR A 416 -4.69 -17.75 10.13
N TYR A 417 -5.97 -17.44 9.98
CA TYR A 417 -7.07 -18.05 10.72
C TYR A 417 -8.38 -17.84 9.95
N CYS A 418 -9.27 -18.82 9.97
CA CYS A 418 -10.65 -18.60 9.57
C CYS A 418 -11.61 -19.47 10.39
N LEU A 419 -12.72 -18.86 10.80
CA LEU A 419 -13.89 -19.53 11.34
C LEU A 419 -14.92 -19.65 10.22
N GLY A 420 -15.26 -20.89 9.85
CA GLY A 420 -16.14 -21.19 8.70
C GLY A 420 -15.36 -21.80 7.53
N ASP A 421 -16.03 -22.00 6.40
CA ASP A 421 -15.40 -22.52 5.19
C ASP A 421 -14.67 -21.38 4.44
N PRO A 422 -13.33 -21.37 4.35
CA PRO A 422 -12.56 -20.28 3.80
C PRO A 422 -12.84 -19.99 2.31
N THR A 423 -13.35 -20.96 1.54
CA THR A 423 -13.63 -20.75 0.10
C THR A 423 -15.08 -20.41 -0.20
N ARG A 424 -16.01 -20.83 0.66
CA ARG A 424 -17.46 -20.68 0.43
C ARG A 424 -18.13 -19.71 1.39
N PHE A 425 -17.89 -19.89 2.70
CA PHE A 425 -18.58 -19.19 3.78
C PHE A 425 -17.60 -18.78 4.90
N PRO A 426 -16.62 -17.90 4.63
CA PRO A 426 -15.66 -17.45 5.62
C PRO A 426 -16.33 -16.45 6.57
N LEU A 427 -16.81 -16.92 7.72
CA LEU A 427 -17.55 -16.06 8.66
C LEU A 427 -16.66 -14.94 9.20
N ILE A 428 -15.48 -15.33 9.67
CA ILE A 428 -14.45 -14.42 10.16
C ILE A 428 -13.10 -14.98 9.71
N GLY A 429 -12.35 -14.20 8.94
CA GLY A 429 -11.00 -14.53 8.49
C GLY A 429 -10.00 -13.48 8.97
N LEU A 430 -8.87 -13.93 9.48
CA LEU A 430 -7.69 -13.10 9.71
C LEU A 430 -6.76 -13.27 8.52
N TYR A 431 -6.39 -12.14 7.95
CA TYR A 431 -5.47 -12.10 6.83
C TYR A 431 -4.02 -12.16 7.31
N GLY A 432 -3.17 -12.83 6.54
CA GLY A 432 -1.72 -12.85 6.69
C GLY A 432 -1.03 -12.23 5.49
N GLU A 433 0.02 -12.88 5.02
CA GLU A 433 0.81 -12.43 3.87
C GLU A 433 -0.04 -12.34 2.60
N ASP A 434 0.17 -11.27 1.84
CA ASP A 434 -0.54 -10.96 0.60
C ASP A 434 0.39 -11.10 -0.61
N ASN A 435 -0.19 -11.22 -1.79
CA ASN A 435 0.56 -11.15 -3.03
C ASN A 435 1.25 -9.77 -3.15
N ALA A 436 2.43 -9.74 -3.76
CA ALA A 436 3.26 -8.54 -3.82
C ALA A 436 3.56 -8.10 -5.27
N GLY A 437 3.54 -6.79 -5.55
CA GLY A 437 4.05 -6.29 -6.82
C GLY A 437 5.53 -6.64 -6.98
N ILE A 438 6.32 -6.32 -5.95
CA ILE A 438 7.75 -6.59 -5.85
C ILE A 438 8.02 -7.33 -4.54
N TYR A 439 8.71 -8.46 -4.63
CA TYR A 439 9.29 -9.19 -3.50
C TYR A 439 10.80 -9.01 -3.54
N VAL A 440 11.36 -8.34 -2.53
CA VAL A 440 12.80 -8.13 -2.41
C VAL A 440 13.38 -9.28 -1.60
N ASP A 441 14.21 -10.09 -2.24
CA ASP A 441 14.68 -11.37 -1.70
C ASP A 441 16.22 -11.37 -1.62
N GLY A 442 16.74 -11.02 -0.45
CA GLY A 442 18.17 -10.97 -0.16
C GLY A 442 18.59 -9.76 0.66
N ASP A 443 19.87 -9.75 1.03
CA ASP A 443 20.43 -8.75 1.94
C ASP A 443 21.18 -7.63 1.19
N GLY A 444 21.23 -6.44 1.79
CA GLY A 444 22.07 -5.33 1.33
C GLY A 444 21.68 -4.78 -0.04
N ILE A 445 20.40 -4.85 -0.41
CA ILE A 445 19.88 -4.43 -1.72
C ILE A 445 19.47 -2.95 -1.69
N LEU A 446 19.91 -2.18 -2.69
CA LEU A 446 19.44 -0.82 -2.94
C LEU A 446 18.36 -0.78 -4.04
N ILE A 447 17.18 -0.26 -3.73
CA ILE A 447 16.19 0.15 -4.72
C ILE A 447 16.15 1.67 -4.75
N ASN A 448 16.64 2.26 -5.84
CA ASN A 448 16.76 3.70 -5.99
C ASN A 448 15.84 4.25 -7.09
N ASP A 449 15.15 5.35 -6.79
CA ASP A 449 14.39 6.16 -7.75
C ASP A 449 13.35 5.35 -8.56
N LEU A 450 12.69 4.38 -7.90
CA LEU A 450 11.65 3.56 -8.50
C LEU A 450 10.27 4.20 -8.27
N VAL A 451 9.47 4.30 -9.32
CA VAL A 451 8.04 4.57 -9.22
C VAL A 451 7.29 3.25 -9.39
N ALA A 452 6.57 2.77 -8.37
CA ALA A 452 5.85 1.50 -8.45
C ALA A 452 4.43 1.61 -7.90
N LYS A 453 3.49 0.90 -8.53
CA LYS A 453 2.09 0.87 -8.13
C LYS A 453 1.38 -0.41 -8.52
N ASN A 454 0.50 -0.91 -7.66
CA ASN A 454 -0.29 -2.11 -7.98
C ASN A 454 -1.58 -1.81 -8.75
N ALA A 455 -2.06 -0.58 -8.68
CA ALA A 455 -3.17 -0.13 -9.49
C ALA A 455 -2.85 1.23 -10.12
N ASP A 456 -3.33 1.45 -11.34
CA ASP A 456 -3.33 2.78 -11.99
C ASP A 456 -4.26 3.80 -11.31
N TYR A 457 -4.95 3.35 -10.26
CA TYR A 457 -5.97 3.96 -9.42
C TYR A 457 -7.42 3.62 -9.82
N GLY A 458 -8.26 3.40 -8.79
CA GLY A 458 -9.66 2.96 -8.88
C GLY A 458 -10.63 3.98 -8.28
N ASP A 459 -11.90 3.85 -8.59
CA ASP A 459 -12.93 4.85 -8.25
C ASP A 459 -13.27 4.94 -6.76
N SER A 460 -12.60 4.14 -5.93
CA SER A 460 -12.71 4.06 -4.47
C SER A 460 -11.45 3.43 -3.87
N PHE A 461 -11.02 3.91 -2.69
CA PHE A 461 -9.95 3.29 -1.88
C PHE A 461 -10.21 1.82 -1.59
N THR A 462 -11.49 1.44 -1.45
CA THR A 462 -11.91 0.07 -1.13
C THR A 462 -11.52 -0.96 -2.19
N PHE A 463 -11.20 -0.56 -3.44
CA PHE A 463 -10.78 -1.50 -4.49
C PHE A 463 -9.34 -1.96 -4.34
N LEU A 464 -8.54 -1.26 -3.55
CA LEU A 464 -7.17 -1.67 -3.24
C LEU A 464 -7.13 -2.97 -2.41
N LYS A 465 -8.26 -3.44 -1.87
CA LYS A 465 -8.35 -4.72 -1.15
C LYS A 465 -7.98 -5.94 -1.99
N TYR A 466 -8.03 -5.80 -3.32
CA TYR A 466 -7.65 -6.85 -4.27
C TYR A 466 -6.21 -6.75 -4.76
N CYS A 467 -5.52 -5.64 -4.49
CA CYS A 467 -4.29 -5.27 -5.19
C CYS A 467 -3.01 -5.76 -4.49
N GLY A 468 -3.09 -6.38 -3.30
CA GLY A 468 -1.93 -6.86 -2.56
C GLY A 468 -0.95 -5.76 -2.10
N THR A 469 0.24 -6.15 -1.67
CA THR A 469 1.32 -5.25 -1.23
C THR A 469 2.14 -4.73 -2.41
N VAL A 470 2.55 -3.46 -2.44
CA VAL A 470 3.38 -2.96 -3.58
C VAL A 470 4.80 -3.51 -3.50
N VAL A 471 5.47 -3.38 -2.35
CA VAL A 471 6.81 -3.89 -2.09
C VAL A 471 6.82 -4.67 -0.77
N ASP A 472 7.23 -5.94 -0.81
CA ASP A 472 7.46 -6.77 0.38
C ASP A 472 8.97 -7.03 0.55
N LEU A 473 9.50 -6.76 1.74
CA LEU A 473 10.93 -6.82 2.05
C LEU A 473 11.26 -8.12 2.78
N HIS A 474 12.13 -8.92 2.18
CA HIS A 474 12.63 -10.17 2.75
C HIS A 474 14.16 -10.24 2.69
N GLY A 475 14.79 -9.88 3.81
CA GLY A 475 16.25 -9.82 3.95
C GLY A 475 16.66 -8.65 4.85
N ASP A 476 17.94 -8.56 5.17
CA ASP A 476 18.51 -7.54 6.06
C ASP A 476 19.23 -6.44 5.26
N GLY A 477 19.27 -5.21 5.79
CA GLY A 477 20.02 -4.11 5.19
C GLY A 477 19.46 -3.58 3.87
N ILE A 478 18.18 -3.79 3.57
CA ILE A 478 17.53 -3.31 2.35
C ILE A 478 17.27 -1.80 2.43
N THR A 479 17.63 -1.06 1.38
CA THR A 479 17.39 0.39 1.29
C THR A 479 16.46 0.73 0.13
N LEU A 480 15.34 1.38 0.43
CA LEU A 480 14.48 2.06 -0.54
C LEU A 480 14.82 3.56 -0.52
N ALA A 481 15.40 4.08 -1.60
CA ALA A 481 15.85 5.46 -1.70
C ALA A 481 15.15 6.20 -2.86
N ASN A 482 14.70 7.43 -2.64
CA ASN A 482 14.14 8.30 -3.69
C ASN A 482 12.92 7.69 -4.43
N CYS A 483 12.24 6.71 -3.82
CA CYS A 483 11.15 5.98 -4.47
C CYS A 483 9.79 6.67 -4.30
N GLN A 484 8.90 6.43 -5.27
CA GLN A 484 7.48 6.79 -5.18
C GLN A 484 6.65 5.51 -5.29
N LEU A 485 6.15 5.02 -4.16
CA LEU A 485 5.44 3.74 -4.08
C LEU A 485 3.99 3.99 -3.71
N SER A 486 3.04 3.39 -4.44
CA SER A 486 1.63 3.72 -4.19
C SER A 486 0.59 2.68 -4.61
N SER A 487 -0.64 2.89 -4.15
CA SER A 487 -1.84 2.19 -4.65
C SER A 487 -1.79 0.69 -4.44
N GLY A 488 -1.61 0.28 -3.19
CA GLY A 488 -1.68 -1.11 -2.73
C GLY A 488 -2.62 -1.27 -1.56
N LYS A 489 -2.88 -2.51 -1.16
CA LYS A 489 -3.49 -2.81 0.12
C LYS A 489 -2.59 -2.29 1.25
N ASN A 490 -1.33 -2.71 1.18
CA ASN A 490 -0.19 -2.11 1.85
C ASN A 490 0.77 -1.56 0.79
N VAL A 491 1.52 -0.49 1.08
CA VAL A 491 2.53 0.00 0.14
C VAL A 491 3.86 -0.72 0.36
N VAL A 492 4.42 -0.63 1.56
CA VAL A 492 5.62 -1.40 1.96
C VAL A 492 5.28 -2.31 3.13
N ARG A 493 5.62 -3.60 3.02
CA ARG A 493 5.62 -4.55 4.13
C ARG A 493 7.06 -4.91 4.47
N ALA A 494 7.41 -4.89 5.76
CA ALA A 494 8.71 -5.29 6.26
C ALA A 494 8.54 -6.20 7.47
N PHE A 495 8.66 -7.51 7.26
CA PHE A 495 8.54 -8.52 8.30
C PHE A 495 9.86 -9.27 8.43
N SER A 496 10.30 -9.43 9.68
CA SER A 496 11.60 -10.03 10.02
C SER A 496 12.80 -9.42 9.30
N CYS A 497 12.73 -8.12 9.00
CA CYS A 497 13.71 -7.39 8.19
C CYS A 497 14.52 -6.46 9.09
N LYS A 498 15.82 -6.73 9.26
CA LYS A 498 16.70 -5.92 10.11
C LYS A 498 17.45 -4.89 9.30
N ASP A 499 17.58 -3.72 9.89
CA ASP A 499 18.36 -2.58 9.43
C ASP A 499 17.96 -2.08 8.04
N ALA A 500 16.66 -2.20 7.72
CA ALA A 500 16.12 -1.61 6.51
C ALA A 500 15.98 -0.08 6.64
N ALA A 501 16.08 0.60 5.49
CA ALA A 501 16.00 2.04 5.41
C ALA A 501 15.04 2.48 4.29
N ILE A 502 14.15 3.41 4.61
CA ILE A 502 13.28 4.11 3.67
C ILE A 502 13.68 5.58 3.71
N VAL A 503 14.34 6.04 2.66
CA VAL A 503 15.06 7.32 2.63
C VAL A 503 14.57 8.18 1.47
N ASN A 504 14.12 9.39 1.79
CA ASN A 504 13.69 10.38 0.80
C ASN A 504 12.59 9.84 -0.16
N CYS A 505 11.66 9.05 0.36
CA CYS A 505 10.61 8.38 -0.41
C CYS A 505 9.24 9.04 -0.22
N LEU A 506 8.35 8.85 -1.20
CA LEU A 506 6.92 9.08 -1.07
C LEU A 506 6.18 7.74 -1.06
N LEU A 507 5.55 7.40 0.06
CA LEU A 507 4.65 6.24 0.17
C LEU A 507 3.21 6.75 0.21
N SER A 508 2.34 6.29 -0.68
CA SER A 508 0.99 6.88 -0.77
C SER A 508 -0.13 5.95 -1.20
N ASN A 509 -1.37 6.32 -0.86
CA ASN A 509 -2.58 5.62 -1.30
C ASN A 509 -2.59 4.15 -0.89
N ALA A 510 -2.64 3.89 0.42
CA ALA A 510 -2.79 2.55 0.98
C ALA A 510 -4.23 2.29 1.41
N LEU A 511 -4.74 1.07 1.23
CA LEU A 511 -5.97 0.67 1.93
C LEU A 511 -5.75 0.63 3.44
N ASN A 512 -4.68 -0.01 3.87
CA ASN A 512 -4.35 -0.21 5.28
C ASN A 512 -3.21 0.73 5.68
N PHE A 513 -1.98 0.38 5.30
CA PHE A 513 -0.76 1.07 5.74
C PHE A 513 0.17 1.42 4.58
N CYS A 514 0.81 2.58 4.68
CA CYS A 514 1.94 2.90 3.79
C CYS A 514 3.18 2.08 4.19
N LEU A 515 3.39 1.86 5.49
CA LEU A 515 4.43 0.98 6.01
C LEU A 515 3.84 0.02 7.05
N ASP A 516 3.93 -1.27 6.77
CA ASP A 516 3.45 -2.35 7.63
C ASP A 516 4.64 -3.11 8.22
N LEU A 517 4.75 -3.13 9.54
CA LEU A 517 5.88 -3.68 10.29
C LEU A 517 5.41 -4.84 11.16
N GLY A 518 6.08 -5.98 11.05
CA GLY A 518 5.75 -7.16 11.85
C GLY A 518 6.90 -8.16 11.89
N SER A 519 6.60 -9.39 12.25
CA SER A 519 7.57 -10.49 12.25
C SER A 519 6.91 -11.80 11.86
N ASP A 520 7.65 -12.59 11.09
CA ASP A 520 7.30 -13.97 10.77
C ASP A 520 7.71 -14.93 11.91
N SER A 521 8.39 -14.42 12.95
CA SER A 521 8.73 -15.16 14.17
C SER A 521 7.53 -15.17 15.12
N LEU A 522 6.71 -16.20 14.94
CA LEU A 522 5.50 -16.46 15.72
C LEU A 522 5.72 -17.67 16.63
N GLU A 523 5.40 -17.52 17.92
CA GLU A 523 5.40 -18.65 18.86
C GLU A 523 4.04 -18.83 19.55
N PRO A 524 3.61 -20.08 19.83
CA PRO A 524 2.45 -20.32 20.66
C PRO A 524 2.58 -19.72 22.07
N LEU A 525 1.45 -19.43 22.71
CA LEU A 525 1.41 -19.06 24.12
C LEU A 525 2.16 -20.10 24.99
N GLN A 526 2.94 -19.61 25.96
CA GLN A 526 3.63 -20.45 26.95
C GLN A 526 2.64 -21.02 27.97
N ALA A 527 1.80 -21.97 27.54
CA ALA A 527 0.64 -22.45 28.28
C ALA A 527 0.98 -23.03 29.68
N GLU A 528 2.18 -23.59 29.84
CA GLU A 528 2.66 -24.19 31.10
C GLU A 528 3.34 -23.18 32.05
N LYS A 529 3.58 -21.94 31.60
CA LYS A 529 4.14 -20.88 32.44
C LYS A 529 3.13 -20.52 33.52
N LYS A 530 3.60 -20.44 34.77
CA LYS A 530 2.77 -20.01 35.89
C LYS A 530 2.53 -18.51 35.84
N GLY A 531 1.27 -18.11 35.91
CA GLY A 531 0.80 -16.73 36.03
C GLY A 531 0.03 -16.51 37.34
N SER A 532 -0.28 -15.25 37.63
CA SER A 532 -1.10 -14.84 38.77
C SER A 532 -2.45 -14.31 38.25
N TYR A 533 -3.50 -15.09 38.42
CA TYR A 533 -4.85 -14.80 37.92
C TYR A 533 -5.77 -14.33 39.04
N LEU A 534 -6.70 -13.44 38.72
CA LEU A 534 -7.71 -12.94 39.65
C LEU A 534 -9.09 -13.55 39.33
N ASP A 535 -9.77 -14.07 40.35
CA ASP A 535 -11.19 -14.42 40.29
C ASP A 535 -12.06 -13.15 40.46
N LEU A 536 -13.36 -13.24 40.14
CA LEU A 536 -14.34 -12.16 40.24
C LEU A 536 -14.54 -11.63 41.67
N ASP A 537 -14.20 -12.42 42.69
CA ASP A 537 -14.22 -12.00 44.09
C ASP A 537 -12.93 -11.26 44.53
N GLY A 538 -11.89 -11.27 43.69
CA GLY A 538 -10.56 -10.72 43.94
C GLY A 538 -9.55 -11.72 44.51
N ALA A 539 -9.90 -13.00 44.64
CA ALA A 539 -8.96 -14.05 45.04
C ALA A 539 -7.87 -14.25 43.98
N VAL A 540 -6.62 -14.45 44.44
CA VAL A 540 -5.45 -14.65 43.56
C VAL A 540 -5.13 -16.13 43.43
N HIS A 541 -4.97 -16.60 42.19
CA HIS A 541 -4.63 -17.96 41.84
C HIS A 541 -3.30 -18.02 41.08
N ASN A 542 -2.34 -18.81 41.58
CA ASN A 542 -1.03 -18.97 40.96
C ASN A 542 -0.93 -20.35 40.27
N VAL A 543 -1.36 -20.42 39.02
CA VAL A 543 -1.47 -21.65 38.22
C VAL A 543 -0.90 -21.43 36.82
N SER A 544 -0.77 -22.47 35.99
CA SER A 544 -0.41 -22.29 34.58
C SER A 544 -1.57 -21.68 33.79
N TYR A 545 -1.29 -21.08 32.63
CA TYR A 545 -2.33 -20.57 31.73
C TYR A 545 -3.27 -21.69 31.27
N ALA A 546 -2.72 -22.87 30.95
CA ALA A 546 -3.49 -24.07 30.60
C ALA A 546 -4.46 -24.47 31.73
N ASP A 547 -3.96 -24.55 32.98
CA ASP A 547 -4.75 -24.92 34.15
C ASP A 547 -5.84 -23.86 34.42
N TRP A 548 -5.51 -22.57 34.29
CA TRP A 548 -6.48 -21.50 34.47
C TRP A 548 -7.62 -21.58 33.47
N MET A 549 -7.29 -21.71 32.18
CA MET A 549 -8.28 -21.80 31.10
C MET A 549 -9.13 -23.06 31.19
N ALA A 550 -8.60 -24.17 31.74
CA ALA A 550 -9.37 -25.39 31.96
C ALA A 550 -10.19 -25.37 33.26
N SER A 551 -9.89 -24.46 34.20
CA SER A 551 -10.54 -24.41 35.51
C SER A 551 -11.96 -23.83 35.44
N SER A 552 -12.84 -24.25 36.36
CA SER A 552 -14.17 -23.66 36.48
C SER A 552 -14.10 -22.15 36.77
N LYS A 553 -13.10 -21.70 37.51
CA LYS A 553 -12.91 -20.28 37.87
C LYS A 553 -12.50 -19.41 36.69
N GLY A 554 -11.55 -19.86 35.88
CA GLY A 554 -11.20 -19.17 34.64
C GLY A 554 -12.38 -19.08 33.68
N GLN A 555 -13.16 -20.16 33.56
CA GLN A 555 -14.40 -20.16 32.78
C GLN A 555 -15.46 -19.21 33.38
N ASP A 556 -15.61 -19.15 34.69
CA ASP A 556 -16.54 -18.23 35.37
C ASP A 556 -16.17 -16.77 35.11
N VAL A 557 -14.88 -16.41 35.11
CA VAL A 557 -14.39 -15.06 34.78
C VAL A 557 -14.76 -14.69 33.34
N LEU A 558 -14.44 -15.55 32.37
CA LEU A 558 -14.72 -15.30 30.95
C LEU A 558 -16.23 -15.24 30.67
N ASN A 559 -17.01 -16.17 31.23
CA ASN A 559 -18.47 -16.15 31.11
C ASN A 559 -19.08 -14.93 31.83
N GLY A 560 -18.49 -14.52 32.94
CA GLY A 560 -18.88 -13.33 33.69
C GLY A 560 -18.74 -12.07 32.85
N TYR A 561 -17.58 -11.91 32.22
CA TYR A 561 -17.31 -10.83 31.26
C TYR A 561 -18.31 -10.83 30.11
N LEU A 562 -18.60 -12.00 29.52
CA LEU A 562 -19.58 -12.07 28.42
C LEU A 562 -21.01 -11.70 28.86
N GLY A 563 -21.50 -12.22 29.99
CA GLY A 563 -22.96 -12.28 30.25
C GLY A 563 -23.51 -11.52 31.46
N THR A 564 -22.83 -11.53 32.61
CA THR A 564 -23.46 -11.23 33.91
C THR A 564 -23.06 -9.91 34.55
N LEU A 565 -21.99 -9.27 34.07
CA LEU A 565 -21.58 -7.95 34.52
C LEU A 565 -22.32 -6.88 33.70
N SER A 566 -23.44 -6.40 34.27
CA SER A 566 -24.25 -5.35 33.69
C SER A 566 -23.45 -4.07 33.51
N SER A 567 -23.62 -3.42 32.35
CA SER A 567 -23.32 -2.00 32.15
C SER A 567 -23.80 -1.15 33.33
N VAL A 568 -23.17 0.00 33.51
CA VAL A 568 -23.32 0.99 34.61
C VAL A 568 -24.76 1.41 34.97
N SER A 569 -25.80 0.96 34.25
CA SER A 569 -27.21 1.13 34.59
C SER A 569 -27.65 0.48 35.92
N SER A 570 -26.81 -0.36 36.58
CA SER A 570 -27.11 -0.96 37.90
C SER A 570 -26.46 -0.29 39.11
N GLY A 571 -25.55 0.67 38.92
CA GLY A 571 -24.88 1.37 40.03
C GLY A 571 -23.84 0.57 40.82
N ASP A 572 -23.45 -0.63 40.38
CA ASP A 572 -22.40 -1.43 41.03
C ASP A 572 -21.04 -1.30 40.32
N THR A 573 -20.37 -0.16 40.53
CA THR A 573 -19.04 0.11 39.97
C THR A 573 -17.94 -0.81 40.51
N GLU A 574 -18.16 -1.47 41.65
CA GLU A 574 -17.12 -2.29 42.29
C GLU A 574 -17.00 -3.67 41.65
N SER A 575 -18.13 -4.32 41.30
CA SER A 575 -18.09 -5.59 40.57
C SER A 575 -17.54 -5.44 39.16
N THR A 576 -17.87 -4.36 38.44
CA THR A 576 -17.28 -4.04 37.14
C THR A 576 -15.76 -3.89 37.21
N LYS A 577 -15.24 -3.14 38.18
CA LYS A 577 -13.79 -2.98 38.41
C LYS A 577 -13.08 -4.28 38.74
N LYS A 578 -13.72 -5.16 39.51
CA LYS A 578 -13.14 -6.47 39.85
C LYS A 578 -13.03 -7.36 38.62
N ALA A 579 -14.04 -7.32 37.75
CA ALA A 579 -14.03 -8.08 36.51
C ALA A 579 -13.01 -7.55 35.49
N GLU A 580 -12.92 -6.22 35.35
CA GLU A 580 -11.88 -5.56 34.57
C GLU A 580 -10.50 -6.07 35.00
N LYS A 581 -10.18 -6.01 36.29
CA LYS A 581 -8.93 -6.55 36.85
C LYS A 581 -8.74 -8.06 36.64
N ALA A 582 -9.82 -8.84 36.67
CA ALA A 582 -9.77 -10.27 36.39
C ALA A 582 -9.36 -10.53 34.93
N ILE A 583 -9.90 -9.77 33.98
CA ILE A 583 -9.54 -9.84 32.56
C ILE A 583 -8.10 -9.33 32.33
N GLU A 584 -7.72 -8.21 32.93
CA GLU A 584 -6.34 -7.69 32.89
C GLU A 584 -5.32 -8.71 33.43
N SER A 585 -5.70 -9.51 34.44
CA SER A 585 -4.82 -10.57 34.97
C SER A 585 -4.57 -11.70 33.96
N ILE A 586 -5.49 -11.92 33.02
CA ILE A 586 -5.30 -12.88 31.92
C ILE A 586 -4.31 -12.30 30.91
N ALA A 587 -4.52 -11.05 30.47
CA ALA A 587 -3.64 -10.37 29.52
C ALA A 587 -2.19 -10.29 30.02
N SER A 588 -1.99 -9.79 31.25
CA SER A 588 -0.66 -9.69 31.86
C SER A 588 0.05 -11.05 32.03
N SER A 589 -0.69 -12.15 32.15
CA SER A 589 -0.09 -13.49 32.28
C SER A 589 0.55 -14.02 31.00
N THR A 590 0.14 -13.50 29.84
CA THR A 590 0.68 -13.92 28.54
C THR A 590 1.95 -13.15 28.17
N GLU A 591 2.37 -12.16 28.96
CA GLU A 591 3.55 -11.34 28.66
C GLU A 591 4.88 -12.12 28.57
N ARG A 592 5.62 -11.83 27.50
CA ARG A 592 6.97 -12.34 27.21
C ARG A 592 8.02 -11.28 27.55
N GLU A 593 8.39 -11.21 28.82
CA GLU A 593 9.47 -10.32 29.30
C GLU A 593 10.81 -10.58 28.59
N ASP A 594 11.07 -11.83 28.19
CA ASP A 594 12.25 -12.24 27.43
C ASP A 594 12.34 -11.58 26.04
N TRP A 595 11.22 -11.11 25.50
CA TRP A 595 11.12 -10.49 24.18
C TRP A 595 11.07 -8.97 24.23
N LYS A 596 11.09 -8.35 25.41
CA LYS A 596 11.18 -6.90 25.51
C LYS A 596 12.47 -6.44 24.85
N ARG A 597 12.31 -5.70 23.75
CA ARG A 597 13.39 -5.13 22.92
C ARG A 597 14.20 -6.14 22.10
N ASP A 598 13.73 -7.38 21.99
CA ASP A 598 14.27 -8.34 21.00
C ASP A 598 13.60 -8.08 19.65
N TYR A 599 13.98 -6.98 19.00
CA TYR A 599 13.34 -6.54 17.77
C TYR A 599 13.77 -7.42 16.60
N GLN A 600 12.80 -8.13 16.02
CA GLN A 600 13.05 -8.97 14.85
C GLN A 600 13.03 -8.16 13.55
N THR A 601 12.38 -6.99 13.57
CA THR A 601 12.35 -6.02 12.48
C THR A 601 12.87 -4.68 12.98
N THR A 602 13.78 -4.06 12.24
CA THR A 602 14.30 -2.71 12.52
C THR A 602 14.30 -1.88 11.24
N VAL A 603 13.46 -0.83 11.19
CA VAL A 603 13.34 0.05 10.03
C VAL A 603 13.68 1.49 10.40
N THR A 604 14.42 2.18 9.54
CA THR A 604 14.66 3.62 9.63
C THR A 604 13.88 4.34 8.53
N LEU A 605 12.99 5.24 8.92
CA LEU A 605 12.25 6.12 8.02
C LEU A 605 12.85 7.52 8.10
N LYS A 606 13.48 7.98 7.02
CA LYS A 606 14.26 9.22 6.98
C LYS A 606 13.86 10.10 5.81
N ASP A 607 13.65 11.40 6.09
CA ASP A 607 13.33 12.42 5.09
C ASP A 607 12.18 12.04 4.13
N SER A 608 11.24 11.21 4.59
CA SER A 608 10.23 10.57 3.74
C SER A 608 8.81 11.04 4.05
N TYR A 609 7.92 10.97 3.07
CA TYR A 609 6.53 11.40 3.21
C TYR A 609 5.57 10.24 3.06
N LEU A 610 4.61 10.14 3.99
CA LEU A 610 3.53 9.16 3.94
C LEU A 610 2.20 9.89 3.74
N TYR A 611 1.38 9.45 2.79
CA TYR A 611 0.19 10.20 2.37
C TYR A 611 -1.01 9.29 2.07
N LYS A 612 -2.15 9.61 2.68
CA LYS A 612 -3.46 8.97 2.46
C LYS A 612 -3.49 7.45 2.70
N THR A 613 -4.06 7.07 3.83
CA THR A 613 -4.33 5.67 4.17
C THR A 613 -5.76 5.47 4.63
N GLY A 614 -6.27 4.24 4.49
CA GLY A 614 -7.54 3.87 5.11
C GLY A 614 -7.43 3.60 6.61
N VAL A 615 -6.27 3.27 7.18
CA VAL A 615 -6.11 3.05 8.62
C VAL A 615 -5.14 4.04 9.26
N SER A 616 -3.85 3.85 9.06
CA SER A 616 -2.78 4.76 9.50
C SER A 616 -1.60 4.71 8.55
N CYS A 617 -0.73 5.72 8.59
CA CYS A 617 0.49 5.71 7.77
C CYS A 617 1.38 4.49 8.06
N VAL A 618 1.60 4.19 9.35
CA VAL A 618 2.39 3.05 9.80
C VAL A 618 1.55 2.12 10.66
N GLY A 619 1.62 0.83 10.38
CA GLY A 619 1.07 -0.25 11.19
C GLY A 619 2.18 -1.06 11.88
N PHE A 620 2.03 -1.32 13.17
CA PHE A 620 2.79 -2.34 13.90
C PHE A 620 1.87 -3.53 14.11
N GLU A 621 2.05 -4.55 13.28
CA GLU A 621 1.28 -5.78 13.38
C GLU A 621 1.71 -6.62 14.57
N ASN A 622 0.73 -7.30 15.16
CA ASN A 622 0.93 -8.40 16.09
C ASN A 622 -0.18 -9.44 15.85
N SER A 623 0.02 -10.66 16.33
CA SER A 623 -0.98 -11.71 16.21
C SER A 623 -2.07 -11.61 17.25
N PHE A 624 -3.28 -11.95 16.82
CA PHE A 624 -4.43 -12.13 17.68
C PHE A 624 -4.19 -13.36 18.57
N HIS A 625 -4.42 -13.23 19.87
CA HIS A 625 -4.12 -14.31 20.82
C HIS A 625 -5.20 -14.56 21.87
N GLY A 626 -6.42 -14.10 21.62
CA GLY A 626 -7.51 -14.22 22.60
C GLY A 626 -7.78 -15.66 23.05
N PRO A 627 -8.40 -15.86 24.24
CA PRO A 627 -8.63 -17.18 24.81
C PRO A 627 -9.36 -18.17 23.89
N PHE A 628 -10.18 -17.65 22.96
CA PHE A 628 -10.87 -18.47 21.97
C PHE A 628 -9.91 -19.13 20.99
N LEU A 629 -8.91 -18.38 20.49
CA LEU A 629 -7.91 -18.90 19.56
C LEU A 629 -7.00 -19.96 20.21
N TYR A 630 -6.83 -19.90 21.53
CA TYR A 630 -6.07 -20.90 22.27
C TYR A 630 -6.78 -22.26 22.32
N ASN A 631 -7.97 -22.32 22.94
CA ASN A 631 -8.67 -23.58 23.19
C ASN A 631 -10.21 -23.49 23.09
N ALA A 632 -10.73 -22.54 22.31
CA ALA A 632 -12.15 -22.23 22.19
C ALA A 632 -12.81 -21.79 23.51
N SER A 633 -12.06 -21.14 24.40
CA SER A 633 -12.60 -20.58 25.64
C SER A 633 -13.32 -19.24 25.43
N PRO A 634 -14.38 -18.95 26.20
CA PRO A 634 -15.01 -19.86 27.15
C PRO A 634 -15.81 -20.98 26.47
N THR A 635 -15.95 -22.12 27.15
CA THR A 635 -16.60 -23.33 26.63
C THR A 635 -18.03 -23.06 26.12
N GLN A 636 -18.71 -22.06 26.71
CA GLN A 636 -20.03 -21.64 26.25
C GLN A 636 -20.04 -21.17 24.79
N ILE A 637 -19.00 -20.47 24.31
CA ILE A 637 -18.85 -20.10 22.90
C ILE A 637 -18.57 -21.34 22.05
N GLY A 638 -17.66 -22.21 22.48
CA GLY A 638 -17.36 -23.47 21.77
C GLY A 638 -18.60 -24.34 21.54
N SER A 639 -19.39 -24.59 22.60
CA SER A 639 -20.64 -25.35 22.49
C SER A 639 -21.67 -24.67 21.58
N LEU A 640 -21.67 -23.34 21.52
CA LEU A 640 -22.57 -22.57 20.67
C LEU A 640 -22.21 -22.70 19.19
N LEU A 641 -20.92 -22.70 18.87
CA LEU A 641 -20.40 -22.90 17.51
C LEU A 641 -20.61 -24.34 17.04
N GLU A 642 -20.42 -25.34 17.91
CA GLU A 642 -20.74 -26.74 17.61
C GLU A 642 -22.23 -26.92 17.26
N MET A 643 -23.13 -26.15 17.88
CA MET A 643 -24.55 -26.16 17.55
C MET A 643 -24.87 -25.52 16.19
N LEU A 644 -23.96 -24.71 15.65
CA LEU A 644 -24.06 -24.07 14.33
C LEU A 644 -23.39 -24.90 13.21
N SER A 645 -22.81 -26.05 13.52
CA SER A 645 -22.35 -27.04 12.53
C SER A 645 -23.52 -27.80 11.90
N ILE A 646 -24.48 -27.04 11.34
CA ILE A 646 -25.62 -27.55 10.58
C ILE A 646 -25.39 -27.30 9.09
N PRO A 647 -25.83 -28.22 8.20
CA PRO A 647 -25.82 -27.98 6.76
C PRO A 647 -26.62 -26.75 6.35
N ILE A 648 -26.05 -25.90 5.50
CA ILE A 648 -26.63 -24.61 5.08
C ILE A 648 -26.95 -24.53 3.59
N ASP A 649 -26.52 -25.51 2.81
CA ASP A 649 -26.81 -25.62 1.39
C ASP A 649 -27.38 -26.99 1.00
N GLY A 650 -27.75 -27.14 -0.27
CA GLY A 650 -28.33 -28.37 -0.81
C GLY A 650 -27.32 -29.51 -1.00
N GLU A 651 -26.02 -29.24 -0.76
CA GLU A 651 -24.93 -30.20 -0.96
C GLU A 651 -24.43 -30.78 0.37
N GLY A 652 -24.79 -30.16 1.49
CA GLY A 652 -24.52 -30.65 2.84
C GLY A 652 -23.45 -29.86 3.60
N HIS A 653 -22.90 -28.79 3.03
CA HIS A 653 -21.83 -28.00 3.65
C HIS A 653 -22.35 -27.33 4.90
N SER A 654 -21.57 -27.42 5.98
CA SER A 654 -21.90 -26.80 7.26
C SER A 654 -21.32 -25.41 7.37
N LEU A 655 -21.99 -24.55 8.14
CA LEU A 655 -21.53 -23.17 8.35
C LEU A 655 -20.17 -23.10 9.07
N ILE A 656 -19.98 -23.97 10.06
CA ILE A 656 -18.75 -24.09 10.85
C ILE A 656 -18.35 -25.56 10.83
N PRO A 657 -17.69 -26.02 9.75
CA PRO A 657 -17.35 -27.42 9.59
C PRO A 657 -16.15 -27.83 10.47
N PHE A 658 -15.33 -26.86 10.84
CA PHE A 658 -14.09 -27.06 11.57
C PHE A 658 -13.82 -25.88 12.51
N ILE A 659 -13.27 -26.17 13.71
CA ILE A 659 -12.82 -25.17 14.68
C ILE A 659 -11.32 -25.43 14.95
N PRO A 660 -10.42 -24.61 14.40
CA PRO A 660 -8.98 -24.74 14.66
C PRO A 660 -8.65 -24.46 16.13
N LYS A 661 -7.57 -25.07 16.63
CA LYS A 661 -7.08 -24.91 18.02
C LYS A 661 -5.60 -24.55 18.04
N GLY A 662 -5.15 -23.89 19.11
CA GLY A 662 -3.75 -23.51 19.28
C GLY A 662 -3.33 -22.35 18.36
N MET A 663 -4.27 -21.50 17.97
CA MET A 663 -4.07 -20.37 17.06
C MET A 663 -3.75 -19.06 17.80
N ALA A 664 -3.64 -19.11 19.13
CA ALA A 664 -3.17 -17.99 19.92
C ALA A 664 -1.63 -17.93 19.86
N LEU A 665 -1.12 -17.10 18.96
CA LEU A 665 0.31 -16.92 18.70
C LEU A 665 0.78 -15.55 19.19
N GLN A 666 2.07 -15.44 19.49
CA GLN A 666 2.74 -14.21 19.87
C GLN A 666 3.79 -13.86 18.84
N MET A 667 3.79 -12.62 18.38
CA MET A 667 4.76 -12.10 17.41
C MET A 667 5.90 -11.37 18.14
N LYS A 668 7.14 -11.53 17.65
CA LYS A 668 8.26 -10.71 18.12
C LYS A 668 8.08 -9.24 17.71
N PRO A 669 8.56 -8.28 18.52
CA PRO A 669 8.33 -6.86 18.29
C PRO A 669 9.16 -6.28 17.14
N SER A 670 8.72 -5.12 16.66
CA SER A 670 9.39 -4.31 15.64
C SER A 670 9.86 -2.96 16.22
N LEU A 671 10.92 -2.39 15.67
CA LEU A 671 11.41 -1.06 15.98
C LEU A 671 11.37 -0.18 14.75
N LEU A 672 10.73 0.99 14.86
CA LEU A 672 10.79 2.04 13.85
C LEU A 672 11.57 3.25 14.40
N LYS A 673 12.54 3.72 13.62
CA LYS A 673 13.26 4.97 13.85
C LYS A 673 12.76 6.01 12.87
N VAL A 674 12.28 7.15 13.38
CA VAL A 674 11.86 8.28 12.54
C VAL A 674 12.92 9.37 12.63
N GLU A 675 13.48 9.73 11.48
CA GLU A 675 14.58 10.68 11.37
C GLU A 675 14.33 11.79 10.34
N GLY A 676 15.00 12.93 10.53
CA GLY A 676 15.05 14.04 9.58
C GLY A 676 13.69 14.69 9.36
N LYS A 677 13.45 15.12 8.13
CA LYS A 677 12.24 15.84 7.69
C LYS A 677 11.04 14.95 7.39
N THR A 678 11.03 13.72 7.90
CA THR A 678 9.90 12.80 7.71
C THR A 678 8.59 13.44 8.15
N ASP A 679 7.49 13.20 7.42
CA ASP A 679 6.16 13.71 7.80
C ASP A 679 5.01 12.82 7.31
N PHE A 680 3.85 12.95 7.95
CA PHE A 680 2.68 12.11 7.80
C PHE A 680 1.45 12.97 7.44
N TYR A 681 0.99 12.84 6.20
CA TYR A 681 -0.10 13.63 5.62
C TYR A 681 -1.36 12.76 5.50
N ASP A 682 -2.09 12.59 6.60
CA ASP A 682 -3.14 11.57 6.67
C ASP A 682 -4.31 11.94 7.59
N ASP A 683 -4.79 13.19 7.42
CA ASP A 683 -5.98 13.68 8.10
C ASP A 683 -7.25 13.04 7.53
N LYS A 684 -8.03 12.43 8.41
CA LYS A 684 -9.33 11.84 8.07
C LYS A 684 -10.29 11.90 9.25
N LYS A 685 -11.58 11.72 8.99
CA LYS A 685 -12.53 11.50 10.09
C LYS A 685 -12.40 10.07 10.58
N VAL A 686 -12.63 9.84 11.87
CA VAL A 686 -12.61 8.48 12.44
C VAL A 686 -13.63 7.56 11.75
N SER A 687 -14.74 8.12 11.26
CA SER A 687 -15.74 7.38 10.45
C SER A 687 -15.17 6.78 9.18
N ASP A 688 -14.15 7.41 8.60
CA ASP A 688 -13.61 7.12 7.28
C ASP A 688 -12.47 6.08 7.35
N ILE A 689 -12.11 5.62 8.55
CA ILE A 689 -11.16 4.53 8.74
C ILE A 689 -11.71 3.24 8.11
N VAL A 690 -10.91 2.48 7.36
CA VAL A 690 -11.35 1.28 6.63
C VAL A 690 -10.75 0.02 7.25
N LEU A 691 -11.55 -0.71 8.03
CA LEU A 691 -11.10 -1.94 8.71
C LEU A 691 -11.24 -3.21 7.86
N GLU A 692 -11.97 -3.13 6.74
CA GLU A 692 -12.25 -4.25 5.82
C GLU A 692 -10.99 -4.83 5.16
N GLY A 693 -9.89 -4.07 5.14
CA GLY A 693 -8.61 -4.57 4.64
C GLY A 693 -7.83 -5.42 5.66
N ILE A 694 -8.19 -5.40 6.94
CA ILE A 694 -7.49 -6.17 8.00
C ILE A 694 -8.25 -7.47 8.32
N LEU A 695 -9.59 -7.45 8.22
CA LEU A 695 -10.46 -8.55 8.63
C LEU A 695 -11.44 -8.93 7.53
N GLN A 696 -11.57 -10.24 7.26
CA GLN A 696 -12.62 -10.78 6.39
C GLN A 696 -13.88 -11.10 7.19
N GLN A 697 -15.04 -10.74 6.65
CA GLN A 697 -16.34 -11.12 7.19
C GLN A 697 -17.32 -11.45 6.06
N ASP A 698 -17.94 -12.63 6.08
CA ASP A 698 -19.07 -12.99 5.23
C ASP A 698 -20.17 -13.68 6.04
N PHE A 699 -21.24 -12.94 6.28
CA PHE A 699 -22.36 -13.41 7.09
C PHE A 699 -23.53 -13.99 6.27
N THR A 700 -23.39 -14.09 4.94
CA THR A 700 -24.44 -14.54 4.02
C THR A 700 -24.93 -15.96 4.36
N GLY A 701 -23.99 -16.84 4.74
CA GLY A 701 -24.28 -18.20 5.15
C GLY A 701 -25.08 -18.31 6.45
N ILE A 702 -24.99 -17.34 7.36
CA ILE A 702 -25.84 -17.36 8.56
C ILE A 702 -27.25 -16.85 8.19
N ILE A 703 -27.37 -15.86 7.31
CA ILE A 703 -28.68 -15.30 6.91
C ILE A 703 -29.58 -16.38 6.33
N SER A 704 -29.02 -17.30 5.54
CA SER A 704 -29.79 -18.38 4.92
C SER A 704 -30.50 -19.27 5.95
N ILE A 705 -29.87 -19.55 7.10
CA ILE A 705 -30.40 -20.46 8.14
C ILE A 705 -31.39 -19.80 9.12
N LEU A 706 -31.66 -18.49 9.02
CA LEU A 706 -32.64 -17.84 9.87
C LEU A 706 -34.10 -18.19 9.55
N PRO A 707 -34.98 -18.28 10.55
CA PRO A 707 -36.43 -18.26 10.38
C PRO A 707 -36.90 -16.98 9.65
N ASP A 708 -37.92 -17.10 8.80
CA ASP A 708 -38.42 -16.00 7.95
C ASP A 708 -38.93 -14.79 8.76
N ASP A 709 -39.54 -15.03 9.92
CA ASP A 709 -40.02 -13.97 10.83
C ASP A 709 -38.88 -13.13 11.43
N LEU A 710 -37.63 -13.63 11.35
CA LEU A 710 -36.44 -12.93 11.79
C LEU A 710 -35.75 -12.15 10.69
N LYS A 711 -35.72 -12.72 9.49
CA LYS A 711 -35.26 -12.01 8.29
C LYS A 711 -36.08 -10.72 8.10
N ASP A 712 -37.38 -10.78 8.35
CA ASP A 712 -38.29 -9.62 8.30
C ASP A 712 -38.07 -8.59 9.42
N LYS A 713 -37.58 -9.01 10.60
CA LYS A 713 -37.22 -8.09 11.70
C LYS A 713 -35.85 -7.44 11.51
N LEU A 714 -34.90 -8.15 10.91
CA LEU A 714 -33.59 -7.62 10.55
C LEU A 714 -33.69 -6.52 9.49
N SER A 715 -34.57 -6.68 8.50
CA SER A 715 -34.81 -5.66 7.47
C SER A 715 -35.41 -4.35 7.99
N THR A 716 -35.99 -4.35 9.19
CA THR A 716 -36.57 -3.16 9.84
C THR A 716 -35.64 -2.46 10.83
N LEU A 717 -34.53 -3.09 11.22
CA LEU A 717 -33.45 -2.48 12.00
C LEU A 717 -32.61 -1.58 11.08
N LYS A 718 -32.90 -0.27 11.06
CA LYS A 718 -32.19 0.75 10.24
C LYS A 718 -30.70 0.97 10.59
N LYS A 719 -30.00 0.03 11.23
CA LYS A 719 -28.55 0.08 11.42
C LYS A 719 -27.89 -0.80 10.36
N SER A 720 -27.05 -0.22 9.51
CA SER A 720 -26.12 -0.98 8.67
C SER A 720 -25.15 -1.69 9.61
N LEU A 721 -25.20 -3.01 9.60
CA LEU A 721 -24.35 -3.83 10.46
C LEU A 721 -23.16 -4.33 9.64
N GLY A 722 -22.10 -3.53 9.63
CA GLY A 722 -20.79 -3.90 9.06
C GLY A 722 -19.78 -4.21 10.16
N ILE A 723 -18.50 -4.31 9.80
CA ILE A 723 -17.40 -4.51 10.75
C ILE A 723 -17.45 -3.52 11.93
N ASP A 724 -17.79 -2.26 11.67
CA ASP A 724 -17.92 -1.21 12.68
C ASP A 724 -19.01 -1.47 13.72
N ALA A 725 -20.01 -2.29 13.37
CA ALA A 725 -21.13 -2.63 14.24
C ALA A 725 -20.86 -3.84 15.13
N ILE A 726 -19.80 -4.60 14.89
CA ILE A 726 -19.35 -5.72 15.74
C ILE A 726 -17.99 -5.43 16.41
N PHE A 727 -17.18 -4.58 15.80
CA PHE A 727 -15.90 -4.10 16.30
C PHE A 727 -15.95 -2.56 16.40
N PRO A 728 -16.50 -2.02 17.51
CA PRO A 728 -16.75 -0.58 17.69
C PRO A 728 -15.47 0.21 18.01
N LEU A 729 -14.34 -0.20 17.44
CA LEU A 729 -13.06 0.52 17.56
C LEU A 729 -13.20 1.97 17.12
N LYS A 730 -13.97 2.24 16.06
CA LYS A 730 -14.23 3.62 15.60
C LYS A 730 -15.00 4.46 16.63
N GLU A 731 -15.96 3.85 17.33
CA GLU A 731 -16.74 4.55 18.35
C GLU A 731 -15.86 4.87 19.56
N ALA A 732 -15.13 3.87 20.05
CA ALA A 732 -14.19 4.02 21.15
C ALA A 732 -13.09 5.06 20.83
N LEU A 733 -12.47 4.94 19.65
CA LEU A 733 -11.47 5.89 19.16
C LEU A 733 -12.04 7.31 19.03
N SER A 734 -13.30 7.47 18.61
CA SER A 734 -13.95 8.78 18.53
C SER A 734 -14.07 9.43 19.91
N GLU A 735 -14.43 8.67 20.95
CA GLU A 735 -14.48 9.17 22.32
C GLU A 735 -13.07 9.52 22.85
N LEU A 736 -12.07 8.69 22.54
CA LEU A 736 -10.68 8.93 22.91
C LEU A 736 -10.14 10.22 22.30
N VAL A 737 -10.26 10.42 20.98
CA VAL A 737 -9.70 11.61 20.30
C VAL A 737 -10.37 12.91 20.75
N VAL A 738 -11.67 12.87 21.07
CA VAL A 738 -12.40 14.03 21.63
C VAL A 738 -11.95 14.30 23.06
N SER A 739 -11.90 13.28 23.92
CA SER A 739 -11.56 13.44 25.33
C SER A 739 -10.12 13.91 25.57
N LYS A 740 -9.20 13.55 24.66
CA LYS A 740 -7.78 13.94 24.71
C LYS A 740 -7.46 15.20 23.89
N GLY A 741 -8.41 15.71 23.11
CA GLY A 741 -8.20 16.91 22.27
C GLY A 741 -7.30 16.67 21.06
N PHE A 742 -7.27 15.46 20.51
CA PHE A 742 -6.53 15.12 19.29
C PHE A 742 -7.31 15.46 18.01
N GLN A 743 -8.64 15.58 18.12
CA GLN A 743 -9.47 15.97 16.98
C GLN A 743 -9.38 17.47 16.73
N ASN A 744 -9.22 17.86 15.47
CA ASN A 744 -9.36 19.26 15.07
C ASN A 744 -10.82 19.71 15.19
N ALA A 745 -11.06 20.81 15.90
CA ALA A 745 -12.40 21.29 16.20
C ALA A 745 -13.16 21.85 14.97
N GLU A 746 -12.46 22.32 13.94
CA GLU A 746 -13.07 22.94 12.76
C GLU A 746 -13.43 21.89 11.69
N SER A 747 -12.49 20.98 11.37
CA SER A 747 -12.67 19.96 10.35
C SER A 747 -13.30 18.67 10.87
N GLY A 748 -13.20 18.41 12.18
CA GLY A 748 -13.55 17.13 12.79
C GLY A 748 -12.61 15.98 12.40
N THR A 749 -11.45 16.27 11.81
CA THR A 749 -10.45 15.27 11.40
C THR A 749 -9.44 14.98 12.50
N VAL A 750 -8.79 13.84 12.39
CA VAL A 750 -7.65 13.41 13.21
C VAL A 750 -6.52 12.95 12.29
N SER A 751 -5.29 13.20 12.70
CA SER A 751 -4.09 12.61 12.09
C SER A 751 -3.48 11.57 13.03
N MET A 752 -3.37 10.35 12.53
CA MET A 752 -2.95 9.17 13.29
C MET A 752 -1.81 8.46 12.56
N PRO A 753 -0.56 8.95 12.70
CA PRO A 753 0.59 8.41 11.97
C PRO A 753 0.91 6.95 12.29
N PHE A 754 0.67 6.51 13.52
CA PHE A 754 1.06 5.18 13.99
C PHE A 754 -0.12 4.43 14.58
N SER A 755 -0.25 3.14 14.26
CA SER A 755 -1.15 2.22 14.95
C SER A 755 -0.44 0.95 15.37
N TYR A 756 -0.78 0.45 16.55
CA TYR A 756 -0.39 -0.85 17.07
C TYR A 756 -1.66 -1.67 17.19
N TYR A 757 -1.72 -2.75 16.44
CA TYR A 757 -2.88 -3.62 16.40
C TYR A 757 -2.45 -5.07 16.62
N GLY A 758 -3.42 -5.98 16.64
CA GLY A 758 -3.18 -7.39 16.93
C GLY A 758 -3.87 -7.90 18.19
N GLY A 759 -4.44 -7.04 19.03
CA GLY A 759 -5.20 -7.44 20.24
C GLY A 759 -4.41 -8.19 21.32
N GLY A 760 -3.12 -8.45 21.08
CA GLY A 760 -2.16 -8.99 22.04
C GLY A 760 -1.02 -8.02 22.34
N ILE A 761 -0.30 -8.23 23.47
CA ILE A 761 0.85 -7.42 23.91
C ILE A 761 1.80 -7.14 22.75
N ASN A 762 1.75 -5.90 22.26
CA ASN A 762 2.60 -5.42 21.17
C ASN A 762 3.77 -4.62 21.77
N ASN A 763 4.91 -5.31 21.94
CA ASN A 763 6.14 -4.73 22.49
C ASN A 763 6.94 -3.91 21.47
N SER A 764 6.37 -3.64 20.29
CA SER A 764 7.00 -2.80 19.27
C SER A 764 7.20 -1.37 19.78
N ALA A 765 8.19 -0.68 19.23
CA ALA A 765 8.64 0.61 19.73
C ALA A 765 8.91 1.64 18.62
N LEU A 766 8.81 2.91 19.02
CA LEU A 766 9.16 4.08 18.21
C LEU A 766 10.34 4.81 18.83
N GLU A 767 11.32 5.14 17.99
CA GLU A 767 12.41 6.07 18.31
C GLU A 767 12.24 7.37 17.52
N LEU A 768 11.89 8.45 18.24
CA LEU A 768 11.54 9.75 17.64
C LEU A 768 12.58 10.86 17.92
N SER A 769 13.70 10.51 18.58
CA SER A 769 14.67 11.50 19.08
C SER A 769 15.38 12.34 18.00
N ARG A 770 15.29 11.91 16.74
CA ARG A 770 15.93 12.54 15.57
C ARG A 770 14.91 13.03 14.54
N TRP A 771 13.65 13.13 14.93
CA TRP A 771 12.58 13.58 14.04
C TRP A 771 12.44 15.10 14.09
N ASP A 772 12.77 15.79 13.00
CA ASP A 772 12.78 17.25 12.95
C ASP A 772 11.36 17.84 13.06
N ASN A 773 10.36 17.13 12.50
CA ASN A 773 8.95 17.53 12.53
C ASN A 773 8.20 16.95 13.75
N PHE A 774 8.88 16.69 14.87
CA PHE A 774 8.28 16.10 16.07
C PHE A 774 7.30 17.02 16.81
N LEU A 775 7.48 18.35 16.74
CA LEU A 775 6.75 19.30 17.60
C LEU A 775 5.20 19.17 17.64
N PRO A 776 4.49 18.91 16.53
CA PRO A 776 3.04 18.71 16.53
C PRO A 776 2.60 17.31 17.01
N TYR A 777 3.53 16.39 17.29
CA TYR A 777 3.25 15.06 17.82
C TYR A 777 2.86 15.11 19.30
N ALA A 778 1.64 14.69 19.58
CA ALA A 778 1.04 14.73 20.91
C ALA A 778 1.32 13.46 21.75
N GLY A 779 1.92 12.43 21.16
CA GLY A 779 2.27 11.18 21.82
C GLY A 779 1.35 10.02 21.46
N GLU A 780 1.54 8.91 22.19
CA GLU A 780 0.73 7.70 22.05
C GLU A 780 -0.41 7.69 23.08
N ALA A 781 -1.60 7.23 22.67
CA ALA A 781 -2.71 6.91 23.56
C ALA A 781 -3.17 5.47 23.35
N LYS A 782 -3.68 4.88 24.43
CA LYS A 782 -4.20 3.52 24.45
C LYS A 782 -5.72 3.54 24.40
N GLU A 783 -6.28 2.60 23.66
CA GLU A 783 -7.70 2.31 23.60
C GLU A 783 -7.94 0.92 24.21
N ASP A 784 -8.50 0.93 25.42
CA ASP A 784 -8.84 -0.29 26.15
C ASP A 784 -10.28 -0.69 25.81
N LEU A 785 -10.40 -1.66 24.90
CA LEU A 785 -11.70 -2.17 24.49
C LEU A 785 -12.41 -2.93 25.63
N VAL A 786 -11.67 -3.56 26.55
CA VAL A 786 -12.26 -4.27 27.71
C VAL A 786 -12.93 -3.24 28.62
N HIS A 787 -12.24 -2.16 28.95
CA HIS A 787 -12.80 -1.03 29.69
C HIS A 787 -14.02 -0.46 28.96
N TYR A 788 -13.87 -0.11 27.68
CA TYR A 788 -14.96 0.45 26.88
C TYR A 788 -16.22 -0.43 26.95
N TYR A 789 -16.10 -1.74 26.75
CA TYR A 789 -17.24 -2.67 26.81
C TYR A 789 -17.86 -2.85 28.19
N LEU A 790 -17.07 -2.72 29.25
CA LEU A 790 -17.56 -2.85 30.62
C LEU A 790 -18.31 -1.61 31.08
N TYR A 791 -17.88 -0.42 30.66
CA TYR A 791 -18.44 0.86 31.11
C TYR A 791 -19.45 1.50 30.13
N ARG A 792 -19.58 0.99 28.90
CA ARG A 792 -20.62 1.42 27.97
C ARG A 792 -22.03 1.23 28.55
N ASN A 793 -22.86 2.27 28.49
CA ASN A 793 -24.27 2.18 28.89
C ASN A 793 -25.00 1.13 28.04
N SER A 794 -25.82 0.27 28.68
CA SER A 794 -26.73 -0.60 27.94
C SER A 794 -28.08 -0.75 28.61
N ASP A 795 -29.13 -0.34 27.88
CA ASP A 795 -30.52 -0.57 28.24
C ASP A 795 -31.25 -1.37 27.14
N GLY A 796 -32.08 -2.33 27.54
CA GLY A 796 -32.94 -3.09 26.61
C GLY A 796 -32.17 -3.89 25.55
N GLN A 797 -32.37 -3.56 24.26
CA GLN A 797 -31.72 -4.27 23.14
C GLN A 797 -30.19 -4.12 23.13
N GLU A 798 -29.63 -3.09 23.78
CA GLU A 798 -28.19 -2.86 23.86
C GLU A 798 -27.45 -3.92 24.69
N ARG A 799 -28.15 -4.63 25.60
CA ARG A 799 -27.55 -5.73 26.35
C ARG A 799 -27.13 -6.90 25.43
N TYR A 800 -27.88 -7.13 24.37
CA TYR A 800 -27.53 -8.13 23.37
C TYR A 800 -26.30 -7.68 22.58
N TRP A 801 -26.26 -6.43 22.11
CA TRP A 801 -25.10 -5.85 21.42
C TRP A 801 -23.82 -5.89 22.26
N ASN A 802 -23.90 -5.63 23.56
CA ASN A 802 -22.75 -5.73 24.48
C ASN A 802 -22.16 -7.13 24.59
N PHE A 803 -22.97 -8.19 24.56
CA PHE A 803 -22.44 -9.56 24.49
C PHE A 803 -21.62 -9.77 23.20
N LEU A 804 -22.05 -9.17 22.09
CA LEU A 804 -21.45 -9.35 20.76
C LEU A 804 -20.10 -8.67 20.67
N TYR A 805 -20.05 -7.43 21.17
CA TYR A 805 -18.83 -6.65 21.26
C TYR A 805 -17.75 -7.35 22.09
N ARG A 806 -18.15 -7.97 23.21
CA ARG A 806 -17.24 -8.69 24.11
C ARG A 806 -16.73 -10.01 23.52
N ILE A 807 -17.47 -10.65 22.61
CA ILE A 807 -16.98 -11.84 21.90
C ILE A 807 -15.76 -11.50 21.03
N VAL A 808 -15.70 -10.31 20.44
CA VAL A 808 -14.56 -9.93 19.59
C VAL A 808 -13.24 -9.99 20.37
N THR A 809 -13.22 -9.52 21.62
CA THR A 809 -12.03 -9.61 22.49
C THR A 809 -11.65 -11.04 22.89
N MET A 810 -12.56 -12.02 22.77
CA MET A 810 -12.20 -13.44 22.96
C MET A 810 -11.33 -13.96 21.81
N VAL A 811 -11.43 -13.34 20.63
CA VAL A 811 -10.65 -13.68 19.44
C VAL A 811 -9.43 -12.78 19.33
N THR A 812 -9.60 -11.47 19.36
CA THR A 812 -8.50 -10.51 19.21
C THR A 812 -7.52 -10.59 20.38
N GLY A 813 -8.03 -10.79 21.59
CA GLY A 813 -7.29 -10.63 22.84
C GLY A 813 -7.75 -9.41 23.64
N PHE A 814 -7.16 -9.26 24.82
CA PHE A 814 -7.56 -8.27 25.84
C PHE A 814 -6.58 -7.10 25.98
N ASP A 815 -5.48 -7.10 25.21
CA ASP A 815 -4.52 -6.01 25.28
C ASP A 815 -5.00 -4.77 24.53
N ASP A 816 -4.59 -3.62 25.04
CA ASP A 816 -4.95 -2.32 24.49
C ASP A 816 -4.47 -2.16 23.04
N PHE A 817 -5.32 -1.56 22.21
CA PHE A 817 -4.85 -0.94 20.98
C PHE A 817 -4.08 0.34 21.34
N ARG A 818 -3.03 0.67 20.59
CA ARG A 818 -2.27 1.89 20.81
C ARG A 818 -2.15 2.67 19.52
N PHE A 819 -2.27 3.99 19.60
CA PHE A 819 -2.25 4.89 18.45
C PHE A 819 -1.39 6.12 18.77
N GLY A 820 -0.61 6.57 17.80
CA GLY A 820 0.12 7.84 17.87
C GLY A 820 -0.68 8.96 17.22
N PHE A 821 -0.68 10.16 17.79
CA PHE A 821 -1.50 11.28 17.33
C PHE A 821 -0.69 12.57 17.15
N TYR A 822 -1.09 13.37 16.16
CA TYR A 822 -0.85 14.81 16.21
C TYR A 822 -1.86 15.53 17.11
N ASP A 823 -1.52 16.73 17.55
CA ASP A 823 -2.44 17.56 18.32
C ASP A 823 -3.64 18.07 17.49
N GLY A 824 -4.72 18.46 18.17
CA GLY A 824 -5.91 19.01 17.52
C GLY A 824 -5.76 20.45 17.02
N SER A 825 -4.54 21.02 16.96
CA SER A 825 -4.33 22.43 16.62
C SER A 825 -4.70 22.78 15.18
N GLY A 826 -4.72 21.78 14.30
CA GLY A 826 -4.96 21.94 12.87
C GLY A 826 -3.73 22.29 12.04
N SER A 827 -2.53 22.31 12.63
CA SER A 827 -1.30 22.65 11.90
C SER A 827 -0.99 21.72 10.72
N HIS A 828 -1.49 20.49 10.75
CA HIS A 828 -1.33 19.51 9.67
C HIS A 828 -2.56 19.37 8.76
N VAL A 829 -3.71 19.94 9.12
CA VAL A 829 -4.97 19.69 8.43
C VAL A 829 -4.95 20.26 7.01
N GLY A 830 -5.18 19.36 6.04
CA GLY A 830 -5.31 19.74 4.62
C GLY A 830 -3.97 19.98 3.92
N LEU A 831 -2.85 19.66 4.57
CA LEU A 831 -1.54 19.66 3.94
C LEU A 831 -1.35 18.43 3.03
N SER A 832 -0.46 18.57 2.06
CA SER A 832 -0.07 17.49 1.14
C SER A 832 1.46 17.47 0.98
N PRO A 833 2.05 16.30 0.74
CA PRO A 833 3.48 16.21 0.49
C PRO A 833 3.87 16.90 -0.81
N ASN A 834 5.09 17.44 -0.86
CA ASN A 834 5.65 18.06 -2.06
C ASN A 834 6.86 17.29 -2.57
N VAL A 835 6.74 16.69 -3.76
CA VAL A 835 7.80 15.90 -4.39
C VAL A 835 9.03 16.76 -4.73
N GLU A 836 8.87 18.07 -4.94
CA GLU A 836 10.02 18.96 -5.16
C GLU A 836 10.92 19.09 -3.93
N ASP A 837 10.39 18.89 -2.73
CA ASP A 837 11.22 18.88 -1.53
C ASP A 837 12.08 17.61 -1.47
N LEU A 838 11.55 16.47 -1.93
CA LEU A 838 12.33 15.23 -2.08
C LEU A 838 13.44 15.40 -3.12
N LYS A 839 13.15 16.06 -4.26
CA LYS A 839 14.16 16.37 -5.28
C LYS A 839 15.27 17.27 -4.74
N LYS A 840 14.92 18.31 -3.98
CA LYS A 840 15.91 19.20 -3.34
C LYS A 840 16.75 18.45 -2.31
N ASN A 841 16.13 17.56 -1.52
CA ASN A 841 16.85 16.73 -0.56
C ASN A 841 17.85 15.81 -1.28
N ALA A 842 17.49 15.21 -2.41
CA ALA A 842 18.39 14.37 -3.22
C ALA A 842 19.56 15.16 -3.85
N GLN A 843 19.40 16.47 -4.09
CA GLN A 843 20.46 17.34 -4.59
C GLN A 843 21.41 17.82 -3.49
N GLN A 844 20.89 18.09 -2.29
CA GLN A 844 21.64 18.67 -1.16
C GLN A 844 22.29 17.60 -0.29
N GLY A 845 21.61 16.48 -0.10
CA GLY A 845 22.15 15.28 0.50
C GLY A 845 22.71 14.43 -0.61
N GLY A 846 24.04 14.32 -0.69
CA GLY A 846 24.62 13.12 -1.27
C GLY A 846 24.11 11.95 -0.44
N VAL A 847 23.00 11.34 -0.87
CA VAL A 847 22.70 9.94 -0.57
C VAL A 847 23.78 9.18 -1.31
N ALA A 848 24.98 9.22 -0.74
CA ALA A 848 26.07 8.36 -1.17
C ALA A 848 25.60 6.92 -0.87
N PRO A 849 25.72 6.01 -1.85
CA PRO A 849 25.50 4.59 -1.61
C PRO A 849 26.39 4.08 -0.47
#